data_AF-A0A0E3P4D1-F1
#
_entry.id   AF-A0A0E3P4D1-F1
#
_cell.length_a   1.000
_cell.length_b   1.000
_cell.length_c   1.000
_cell.angle_alpha   90.00
_cell.angle_beta   90.00
_cell.angle_gamma   90.00
#
_symmetry.space_group_name_H-M   'P 1'
#
loop_
_entity.id
_entity.type
_entity.pdbx_description
1 polymer ?
#
loop_
_entity_poly.entity_id
_entity_poly.type
_entity_poly.pdbx_seq_one_letter_code
_entity_poly.pdbx_strand_id
1 'polypeptide(L)'
;MNGQERIKENADFILLSEIYSLLHDLGKLSKEFIVEQSKECFDSKKNYSIYCKFKHYNIFSENNDKFDYSEFLSSSFKEIISKEVFKDIINKNIRTNTIKPIFSEKLAGPKEIISEHHGKKTDKRLIELLKNIDRLDSGVDKGILQNIGKQSIECTKISTSFGHEKKINIEDLKPSRENLCNELSTYLEEISEKPDNIVMQRKKIIELLKKEFLKALGDTRRSGNDVTLWDHSYSVASLYKSAIANMIHNGEWTNLKDLKWVIIGVQYDKLGLVEKAHKLVDIVAYRKLTEDIDQEIKTYIEEEFPIGNEIYRDESGIYFVGPDIGRDSLEKLIKEEILCRVNKKSDGEVIPYISISESSRSLVLLTNLLTEARGNFQLHEEVPEWKEKWDQVLTIDVQDAQVSKSSCDVCKSNDQCINNGRIKRSFCKNTCTRYHECIAGGGNKEYQVDICPVCKVHPKCEHQEVCKCCLNRGESRIKDWLPNNFSDKKYPTIWINEIADSNGKVAIVTGRFNLSKWLNGELLNTVFSQTTQNLESYDNWNSLSDCLRQELKINKGKPKCLEEIAGESYQREMNSHQFYENLVVDRNPLWDAKINNWKDGSSCEKATERLLLTIFRKHPSPSRLRRIWTSTETFWKETSDFLKNNENYYIYIPTAHDYKDIETSSKIRFKRLNITLKDTKGLLRGTYVAKFKKLSIVMYFDGEKFITTQNLDIPELKGLFDDTTDKLKKYIGDEIEIELEGTKPDKFERYIINDVFYGSYYNPFLEVLLSPVTFQFIVPANSVPKIISEIHAKYSLEMGNVAGRLPLNLGVVFFDSKTALYAAVNASRRMLNGFEDVEFMDFSVSNFSKDSPIVNLEVDNLEVDNQGIRKKEIQLNKCLDEQAKYYFNFLLKTSEDKAQKKKSFFKTFIENEKEFLINGSDLDQGDCVKLYPNYFDFEFLDTTARRLEISYDSDHKRIDKSSLKGSKPYLLEEFSSVFEKVWNLFNTQYMTTSQLKNIQENLVKLHMDWKDCKEKNKTEYYETLEKQIENILINVGTRKWWNSLDKEGKELLKKVCLDKTIFDILEFYNSILKLKPNGDKNE
;
A
#
# COMPACT_ATOMS: atom_id res chain seq x y z
N MET A 1 32.91 -5.18 -27.18
CA MET A 1 31.53 -4.93 -26.73
C MET A 1 31.51 -5.05 -25.23
N ASN A 2 31.26 -3.94 -24.53
CA ASN A 2 31.09 -3.99 -23.07
C ASN A 2 29.74 -4.68 -22.73
N GLY A 3 29.56 -5.16 -21.49
CA GLY A 3 28.35 -5.91 -21.13
C GLY A 3 27.04 -5.13 -21.30
N GLN A 4 27.09 -3.80 -21.24
CA GLN A 4 25.95 -2.92 -21.47
C GLN A 4 25.49 -2.93 -22.94
N GLU A 5 26.43 -2.83 -23.88
CA GLU A 5 26.15 -2.94 -25.32
C GLU A 5 25.54 -4.30 -25.65
N ARG A 6 26.03 -5.39 -25.02
CA ARG A 6 25.46 -6.75 -25.20
C ARG A 6 23.99 -6.81 -24.85
N ILE A 7 23.58 -6.24 -23.71
CA ILE A 7 22.17 -6.22 -23.30
C ILE A 7 21.33 -5.40 -24.28
N LYS A 8 21.78 -4.20 -24.67
CA LYS A 8 21.05 -3.33 -25.59
C LYS A 8 20.85 -3.97 -26.97
N GLU A 9 21.88 -4.58 -27.54
CA GLU A 9 21.78 -5.25 -28.84
C GLU A 9 20.89 -6.52 -28.81
N ASN A 10 20.63 -7.07 -27.61
CA ASN A 10 19.83 -8.27 -27.40
C ASN A 10 18.51 -8.01 -26.66
N ALA A 11 18.06 -6.75 -26.61
CA ALA A 11 16.85 -6.36 -25.88
C ALA A 11 15.61 -7.15 -26.37
N ASP A 12 15.39 -7.23 -27.69
CA ASP A 12 14.27 -7.96 -28.27
C ASP A 12 14.26 -9.44 -27.88
N PHE A 13 15.43 -10.08 -27.85
CA PHE A 13 15.59 -11.47 -27.43
C PHE A 13 15.20 -11.65 -25.96
N ILE A 14 15.63 -10.74 -25.08
CA ILE A 14 15.30 -10.78 -23.65
C ILE A 14 13.79 -10.57 -23.44
N LEU A 15 13.20 -9.57 -24.11
CA LEU A 15 11.77 -9.23 -23.98
C LEU A 15 10.87 -10.35 -24.53
N LEU A 16 11.22 -10.96 -25.65
CA LEU A 16 10.48 -12.12 -26.17
C LEU A 16 10.62 -13.34 -25.25
N SER A 17 11.81 -13.58 -24.72
CA SER A 17 12.05 -14.66 -23.75
C SER A 17 11.21 -14.49 -22.48
N GLU A 18 11.03 -13.25 -22.01
CA GLU A 18 10.13 -12.92 -20.91
C GLU A 18 8.66 -13.26 -21.26
N ILE A 19 8.17 -12.81 -22.43
CA ILE A 19 6.81 -13.12 -22.90
C ILE A 19 6.58 -14.63 -22.95
N TYR A 20 7.55 -15.40 -23.43
CA TYR A 20 7.41 -16.85 -23.55
C TYR A 20 7.36 -17.52 -22.17
N SER A 21 8.19 -17.05 -21.24
CA SER A 21 8.15 -17.51 -19.86
C SER A 21 6.84 -17.15 -19.16
N LEU A 22 6.22 -16.01 -19.47
CA LEU A 22 4.91 -15.66 -18.90
C LEU A 22 3.80 -16.62 -19.34
N LEU A 23 3.90 -17.17 -20.56
CA LEU A 23 2.90 -18.06 -21.15
C LEU A 23 3.07 -19.54 -20.79
N HIS A 24 4.15 -19.92 -20.11
CA HIS A 24 4.56 -21.33 -19.96
C HIS A 24 3.46 -22.23 -19.37
N ASP A 25 2.65 -21.68 -18.46
CA ASP A 25 1.61 -22.39 -17.72
C ASP A 25 0.18 -22.07 -18.22
N LEU A 26 0.03 -21.57 -19.45
CA LEU A 26 -1.26 -21.18 -20.06
C LEU A 26 -2.37 -22.23 -19.89
N GLY A 27 -2.03 -23.52 -19.91
CA GLY A 27 -2.99 -24.62 -19.76
C GLY A 27 -3.69 -24.67 -18.39
N LYS A 28 -3.14 -24.02 -17.35
CA LYS A 28 -3.76 -23.90 -16.02
C LYS A 28 -4.96 -22.95 -16.00
N LEU A 29 -5.08 -22.05 -16.99
CA LEU A 29 -6.28 -21.22 -17.19
C LEU A 29 -7.42 -22.06 -17.79
N SER A 30 -7.91 -23.03 -17.02
CA SER A 30 -8.86 -24.02 -17.51
C SER A 30 -9.61 -24.70 -16.38
N LYS A 31 -10.86 -25.07 -16.65
CA LYS A 31 -11.63 -25.91 -15.73
C LYS A 31 -11.07 -27.34 -15.69
N GLU A 32 -10.53 -27.79 -16.81
CA GLU A 32 -9.92 -29.11 -16.97
C GLU A 32 -8.75 -29.30 -15.99
N PHE A 33 -7.94 -28.26 -15.77
CA PHE A 33 -6.88 -28.27 -14.76
C PHE A 33 -7.42 -28.37 -13.34
N ILE A 34 -8.45 -27.59 -13.00
CA ILE A 34 -9.08 -27.65 -11.66
C ILE A 34 -9.65 -29.04 -11.40
N VAL A 35 -10.35 -29.63 -12.38
CA VAL A 35 -10.91 -30.98 -12.28
C VAL A 35 -9.78 -32.02 -12.10
N GLU A 36 -8.71 -31.97 -12.90
CA GLU A 36 -7.59 -32.92 -12.76
C GLU A 36 -6.94 -32.87 -11.38
N GLN A 37 -6.91 -31.68 -10.76
CA GLN A 37 -6.33 -31.48 -9.45
C GLN A 37 -7.33 -31.63 -8.30
N SER A 38 -8.59 -31.94 -8.57
CA SER A 38 -9.64 -31.99 -7.57
C SER A 38 -9.55 -33.20 -6.65
N LYS A 39 -10.29 -33.13 -5.54
CA LYS A 39 -10.47 -34.24 -4.60
C LYS A 39 -11.15 -35.45 -5.26
N GLU A 40 -12.18 -35.22 -6.07
CA GLU A 40 -12.96 -36.26 -6.75
C GLU A 40 -12.10 -37.07 -7.73
N CYS A 41 -11.27 -36.40 -8.53
CA CYS A 41 -10.32 -37.09 -9.41
C CYS A 41 -9.26 -37.87 -8.63
N PHE A 42 -8.83 -37.37 -7.47
CA PHE A 42 -7.86 -38.06 -6.63
C PHE A 42 -8.46 -39.32 -5.98
N ASP A 43 -9.60 -39.19 -5.30
CA ASP A 43 -10.26 -40.28 -4.57
C ASP A 43 -10.72 -41.41 -5.51
N SER A 44 -11.10 -41.08 -6.74
CA SER A 44 -11.50 -42.05 -7.78
C SER A 44 -10.33 -42.72 -8.52
N LYS A 45 -9.08 -42.48 -8.10
CA LYS A 45 -7.87 -42.94 -8.82
C LYS A 45 -7.87 -42.49 -10.30
N LYS A 46 -8.32 -41.26 -10.54
CA LYS A 46 -8.43 -40.60 -11.86
C LYS A 46 -9.49 -41.19 -12.80
N ASN A 47 -10.54 -41.79 -12.26
CA ASN A 47 -11.63 -42.36 -13.05
C ASN A 47 -12.95 -41.58 -12.96
N TYR A 48 -13.02 -40.51 -12.16
CA TYR A 48 -14.24 -39.70 -11.98
C TYR A 48 -14.73 -39.02 -13.27
N SER A 49 -13.81 -38.50 -14.08
CA SER A 49 -14.11 -37.78 -15.32
C SER A 49 -12.97 -37.94 -16.33
N ILE A 50 -13.26 -37.75 -17.62
CA ILE A 50 -12.23 -37.70 -18.67
C ILE A 50 -11.19 -36.61 -18.39
N TYR A 51 -11.60 -35.50 -17.76
CA TYR A 51 -10.72 -34.39 -17.38
C TYR A 51 -9.67 -34.80 -16.32
N CYS A 52 -9.85 -35.91 -15.59
CA CYS A 52 -8.82 -36.40 -14.64
C CYS A 52 -7.51 -36.81 -15.33
N LYS A 53 -7.54 -36.96 -16.66
CA LYS A 53 -6.38 -37.30 -17.50
C LYS A 53 -5.74 -36.08 -18.18
N PHE A 54 -6.28 -34.88 -17.94
CA PHE A 54 -5.77 -33.63 -18.49
C PHE A 54 -4.33 -33.36 -18.02
N LYS A 55 -3.56 -32.70 -18.90
CA LYS A 55 -2.19 -32.25 -18.68
C LYS A 55 -2.04 -30.87 -19.28
N HIS A 56 -1.82 -29.88 -18.42
CA HIS A 56 -1.78 -28.46 -18.80
C HIS A 56 -0.63 -28.12 -19.78
N TYR A 57 0.39 -28.97 -19.88
CA TYR A 57 1.50 -28.81 -20.82
C TYR A 57 1.26 -29.47 -22.19
N ASN A 58 0.22 -30.29 -22.34
CA ASN A 58 -0.09 -30.99 -23.59
C ASN A 58 -1.02 -30.20 -24.52
N ILE A 59 -1.31 -28.92 -24.22
CA ILE A 59 -2.36 -28.09 -24.85
C ILE A 59 -2.17 -27.82 -26.35
N PHE A 60 -1.01 -28.15 -26.91
CA PHE A 60 -0.71 -28.08 -28.35
C PHE A 60 -0.84 -29.41 -29.09
N SER A 61 -1.14 -30.50 -28.39
CA SER A 61 -1.35 -31.82 -29.01
C SER A 61 -2.71 -31.87 -29.73
N GLU A 62 -2.85 -32.69 -30.76
CA GLU A 62 -4.16 -32.91 -31.40
C GLU A 62 -5.01 -33.88 -30.56
N ASN A 63 -4.48 -35.07 -30.27
CA ASN A 63 -5.12 -36.06 -29.42
C ASN A 63 -4.06 -36.99 -28.79
N ASN A 64 -4.35 -37.54 -27.63
CA ASN A 64 -3.66 -38.72 -27.13
C ASN A 64 -4.70 -39.71 -26.61
N ASP A 65 -4.32 -40.97 -26.35
CA ASP A 65 -5.25 -42.02 -25.89
C ASP A 65 -6.02 -41.70 -24.59
N LYS A 66 -5.77 -40.55 -23.96
CA LYS A 66 -6.21 -40.17 -22.62
C LYS A 66 -7.07 -38.90 -22.58
N PHE A 67 -6.90 -37.94 -23.48
CA PHE A 67 -7.65 -36.69 -23.52
C PHE A 67 -7.52 -36.00 -24.90
N ASP A 68 -8.63 -35.46 -25.40
CA ASP A 68 -8.68 -34.72 -26.67
C ASP A 68 -8.39 -33.22 -26.44
N TYR A 69 -7.33 -32.71 -27.08
CA TYR A 69 -6.88 -31.32 -26.98
C TYR A 69 -7.17 -30.51 -28.25
N SER A 70 -7.82 -31.12 -29.25
CA SER A 70 -8.04 -30.53 -30.57
C SER A 70 -8.68 -29.14 -30.49
N GLU A 71 -9.70 -28.98 -29.63
CA GLU A 71 -10.45 -27.74 -29.42
C GLU A 71 -9.96 -26.88 -28.24
N PHE A 72 -8.86 -27.24 -27.57
CA PHE A 72 -8.44 -26.52 -26.35
C PHE A 72 -7.91 -25.11 -26.62
N LEU A 73 -7.17 -24.93 -27.73
CA LEU A 73 -6.66 -23.65 -28.24
C LEU A 73 -7.22 -23.41 -29.64
N SER A 74 -7.49 -22.15 -29.99
CA SER A 74 -7.92 -21.76 -31.33
C SER A 74 -6.84 -22.07 -32.38
N SER A 75 -7.26 -22.45 -33.60
CA SER A 75 -6.33 -22.72 -34.71
C SER A 75 -5.48 -21.51 -35.06
N SER A 76 -6.06 -20.31 -35.01
CA SER A 76 -5.34 -19.04 -35.21
C SER A 76 -4.18 -18.89 -34.21
N PHE A 77 -4.42 -19.13 -32.93
CA PHE A 77 -3.40 -19.06 -31.89
C PHE A 77 -2.31 -20.12 -32.09
N LYS A 78 -2.69 -21.37 -32.41
CA LYS A 78 -1.74 -22.45 -32.71
C LYS A 78 -0.84 -22.11 -33.90
N GLU A 79 -1.38 -21.48 -34.94
CA GLU A 79 -0.66 -21.05 -36.13
C GLU A 79 0.33 -19.91 -35.80
N ILE A 80 -0.14 -18.82 -35.18
CA ILE A 80 0.72 -17.66 -34.91
C ILE A 80 1.89 -18.03 -34.00
N ILE A 81 1.66 -18.75 -32.91
CA ILE A 81 2.71 -19.09 -31.94
C ILE A 81 3.71 -20.12 -32.50
N SER A 82 3.39 -20.76 -33.64
CA SER A 82 4.28 -21.68 -34.33
C SER A 82 5.08 -21.02 -35.46
N LYS A 83 4.89 -19.73 -35.76
CA LYS A 83 5.61 -19.07 -36.86
C LYS A 83 7.12 -19.05 -36.61
N GLU A 84 7.89 -19.44 -37.63
CA GLU A 84 9.35 -19.47 -37.58
C GLU A 84 9.98 -18.07 -37.40
N VAL A 85 9.27 -17.00 -37.77
CA VAL A 85 9.71 -15.60 -37.56
C VAL A 85 10.13 -15.31 -36.11
N PHE A 86 9.48 -15.92 -35.13
CA PHE A 86 9.84 -15.79 -33.72
C PHE A 86 11.21 -16.41 -33.40
N LYS A 87 11.49 -17.57 -34.00
CA LYS A 87 12.83 -18.18 -33.92
C LYS A 87 13.85 -17.34 -34.67
N ASP A 88 13.47 -16.72 -35.78
CA ASP A 88 14.35 -15.84 -36.55
C ASP A 88 14.72 -14.56 -35.78
N ILE A 89 13.78 -13.92 -35.08
CA ILE A 89 14.06 -12.75 -34.24
C ILE A 89 15.08 -13.13 -33.15
N ILE A 90 14.83 -14.24 -32.45
CA ILE A 90 15.73 -14.77 -31.43
C ILE A 90 17.12 -15.10 -32.02
N ASN A 91 17.16 -15.75 -33.19
CA ASN A 91 18.39 -16.14 -33.87
C ASN A 91 19.17 -14.94 -34.43
N LYS A 92 18.48 -13.88 -34.89
CA LYS A 92 19.09 -12.69 -35.49
C LYS A 92 20.00 -11.98 -34.48
N ASN A 93 19.52 -11.75 -33.27
CA ASN A 93 20.28 -11.07 -32.22
C ASN A 93 21.48 -11.92 -31.72
N ILE A 94 21.42 -13.25 -31.87
CA ILE A 94 22.53 -14.16 -31.52
C ILE A 94 23.60 -14.22 -32.63
N ARG A 95 23.24 -13.95 -33.90
CA ARG A 95 24.13 -14.07 -35.07
C ARG A 95 25.06 -12.88 -35.28
N THR A 96 24.89 -11.76 -34.58
CA THR A 96 25.73 -10.54 -34.69
C THR A 96 27.15 -10.67 -34.09
N ASN A 97 27.72 -11.89 -34.03
CA ASN A 97 29.07 -12.28 -33.56
C ASN A 97 29.39 -12.22 -32.05
N THR A 98 28.47 -11.80 -31.18
CA THR A 98 28.82 -11.56 -29.75
C THR A 98 28.48 -12.69 -28.77
N ILE A 99 27.53 -13.59 -29.08
CA ILE A 99 26.90 -14.52 -28.11
C ILE A 99 26.74 -15.96 -28.63
N LYS A 100 27.03 -16.23 -29.92
CA LYS A 100 26.87 -17.53 -30.58
C LYS A 100 27.43 -18.76 -29.82
N PRO A 101 28.54 -18.71 -29.07
CA PRO A 101 29.00 -19.86 -28.27
C PRO A 101 28.20 -20.11 -26.97
N ILE A 102 27.43 -19.14 -26.47
CA ILE A 102 26.71 -19.19 -25.18
C ILE A 102 25.44 -20.05 -25.29
N PHE A 103 24.70 -19.88 -26.39
CA PHE A 103 23.48 -20.61 -26.70
C PHE A 103 23.69 -21.48 -27.95
N SER A 104 24.77 -22.27 -27.97
CA SER A 104 25.29 -23.02 -29.12
C SER A 104 24.38 -24.09 -29.76
N GLU A 105 23.09 -24.16 -29.39
CA GLU A 105 22.15 -25.24 -29.74
C GLU A 105 20.80 -24.69 -30.25
N LYS A 106 19.94 -25.57 -30.80
CA LYS A 106 18.61 -25.24 -31.34
C LYS A 106 17.78 -24.47 -30.30
N LEU A 107 17.49 -23.20 -30.58
CA LEU A 107 16.67 -22.39 -29.68
C LEU A 107 15.20 -22.82 -29.76
N ALA A 108 14.55 -22.81 -28.60
CA ALA A 108 13.14 -23.12 -28.48
C ALA A 108 12.30 -21.91 -28.94
N GLY A 109 11.31 -22.15 -29.79
CA GLY A 109 10.25 -21.19 -30.01
C GLY A 109 9.25 -21.19 -28.84
N PRO A 110 8.27 -20.27 -28.87
CA PRO A 110 7.30 -20.13 -27.79
C PRO A 110 6.45 -21.39 -27.58
N LYS A 111 6.06 -22.06 -28.67
CA LYS A 111 5.35 -23.35 -28.61
C LYS A 111 6.17 -24.40 -27.86
N GLU A 112 7.46 -24.55 -28.17
CA GLU A 112 8.32 -25.54 -27.53
C GLU A 112 8.55 -25.22 -26.05
N ILE A 113 8.65 -23.93 -25.68
CA ILE A 113 8.72 -23.50 -24.28
C ILE A 113 7.47 -23.94 -23.50
N ILE A 114 6.28 -23.73 -24.04
CA ILE A 114 5.02 -24.12 -23.37
C ILE A 114 4.84 -25.64 -23.35
N SER A 115 5.19 -26.35 -24.42
CA SER A 115 4.89 -27.79 -24.53
C SER A 115 5.95 -28.73 -23.93
N GLU A 116 7.23 -28.31 -23.90
CA GLU A 116 8.34 -29.18 -23.48
C GLU A 116 8.85 -28.90 -22.06
N HIS A 117 8.33 -27.89 -21.35
CA HIS A 117 8.80 -27.53 -19.99
C HIS A 117 8.55 -28.61 -18.93
N HIS A 118 7.67 -29.59 -19.16
CA HIS A 118 7.53 -30.79 -18.31
C HIS A 118 8.17 -32.06 -18.88
N GLY A 119 8.74 -32.01 -20.09
CA GLY A 119 9.35 -33.17 -20.78
C GLY A 119 10.71 -33.63 -20.21
N LYS A 120 11.23 -34.75 -20.75
CA LYS A 120 12.58 -35.29 -20.43
C LYS A 120 13.70 -34.28 -20.76
N LYS A 121 14.97 -34.60 -20.42
CA LYS A 121 16.15 -33.76 -20.76
C LYS A 121 16.08 -33.35 -22.24
N THR A 122 16.35 -32.07 -22.50
CA THR A 122 16.24 -31.45 -23.82
C THR A 122 17.55 -30.75 -24.12
N ASP A 123 18.02 -30.84 -25.36
CA ASP A 123 19.25 -30.17 -25.80
C ASP A 123 18.99 -28.66 -26.07
N LYS A 124 17.87 -28.11 -25.57
CA LYS A 124 17.48 -26.71 -25.71
C LYS A 124 17.68 -25.98 -24.38
N ARG A 125 18.83 -25.33 -24.23
CA ARG A 125 19.26 -24.65 -22.98
C ARG A 125 18.22 -23.71 -22.37
N LEU A 126 17.47 -22.94 -23.18
CA LEU A 126 16.43 -22.03 -22.69
C LEU A 126 15.28 -22.75 -21.96
N ILE A 127 14.88 -23.94 -22.44
CA ILE A 127 13.86 -24.76 -21.77
C ILE A 127 14.41 -25.33 -20.46
N GLU A 128 15.69 -25.70 -20.42
CA GLU A 128 16.32 -26.17 -19.18
C GLU A 128 16.43 -25.06 -18.12
N LEU A 129 16.73 -23.84 -18.54
CA LEU A 129 16.72 -22.66 -17.67
C LEU A 129 15.33 -22.40 -17.10
N LEU A 130 14.28 -22.39 -17.94
CA LEU A 130 12.91 -22.21 -17.49
C LEU A 130 12.49 -23.32 -16.53
N LYS A 131 12.78 -24.59 -16.87
CA LYS A 131 12.53 -25.76 -16.01
C LYS A 131 13.18 -25.60 -14.64
N ASN A 132 14.40 -25.08 -14.58
CA ASN A 132 15.10 -24.89 -13.31
C ASN A 132 14.41 -23.81 -12.47
N ILE A 133 14.11 -22.66 -13.06
CA ILE A 133 13.49 -21.52 -12.37
C ILE A 133 12.05 -21.84 -11.93
N ASP A 134 11.22 -22.41 -12.80
CA ASP A 134 9.86 -22.87 -12.46
C ASP A 134 9.88 -23.87 -11.28
N ARG A 135 10.81 -24.83 -11.30
CA ARG A 135 10.96 -25.79 -10.18
C ARG A 135 11.43 -25.14 -8.89
N LEU A 136 12.31 -24.14 -8.99
CA LEU A 136 12.76 -23.37 -7.82
C LEU A 136 11.58 -22.59 -7.22
N ASP A 137 10.88 -21.79 -8.02
CA ASP A 137 9.74 -20.98 -7.55
C ASP A 137 8.59 -21.85 -7.05
N SER A 138 8.11 -22.79 -7.87
CA SER A 138 7.00 -23.69 -7.51
C SER A 138 7.32 -24.61 -6.33
N GLY A 139 8.58 -25.03 -6.19
CA GLY A 139 9.05 -25.86 -5.08
C GLY A 139 9.08 -25.10 -3.76
N VAL A 140 9.36 -23.79 -3.78
CA VAL A 140 9.29 -22.91 -2.61
C VAL A 140 7.83 -22.50 -2.36
N ASP A 141 7.07 -22.13 -3.39
CA ASP A 141 5.65 -21.77 -3.32
C ASP A 141 4.82 -22.82 -2.61
N LYS A 142 4.91 -24.07 -3.08
CA LYS A 142 4.13 -25.15 -2.52
C LYS A 142 4.58 -25.46 -1.09
N GLY A 143 5.88 -25.37 -0.83
CA GLY A 143 6.45 -26.04 0.33
C GLY A 143 6.06 -27.53 0.26
N ILE A 144 5.64 -28.08 1.39
CA ILE A 144 5.20 -29.48 1.47
C ILE A 144 3.69 -29.49 1.68
N LEU A 145 2.95 -29.55 0.56
CA LEU A 145 1.49 -29.67 0.54
C LEU A 145 1.07 -31.14 0.49
N GLN A 146 0.13 -31.50 1.34
CA GLN A 146 -0.48 -32.83 1.34
C GLN A 146 -1.69 -32.90 0.41
N ASN A 147 -1.99 -34.10 -0.12
CA ASN A 147 -3.16 -34.32 -0.98
C ASN A 147 -4.50 -34.12 -0.27
N ILE A 148 -4.53 -34.18 1.08
CA ILE A 148 -5.71 -33.83 1.89
C ILE A 148 -6.15 -32.37 1.71
N GLY A 149 -5.25 -31.50 1.23
CA GLY A 149 -5.57 -30.11 0.88
C GLY A 149 -6.29 -29.94 -0.45
N LYS A 150 -6.52 -31.01 -1.23
CA LYS A 150 -7.23 -30.93 -2.52
C LYS A 150 -8.65 -30.42 -2.31
N GLN A 151 -9.03 -29.46 -3.14
CA GLN A 151 -10.36 -28.85 -3.11
C GLN A 151 -11.34 -29.65 -3.99
N SER A 152 -12.63 -29.58 -3.62
CA SER A 152 -13.73 -30.10 -4.46
C SER A 152 -13.96 -29.19 -5.67
N ILE A 153 -14.37 -29.78 -6.79
CA ILE A 153 -14.75 -29.04 -8.00
C ILE A 153 -15.90 -28.06 -7.71
N GLU A 154 -16.86 -28.45 -6.86
CA GLU A 154 -18.06 -27.65 -6.56
C GLU A 154 -17.75 -26.39 -5.74
N CYS A 155 -16.62 -26.38 -5.03
CA CYS A 155 -16.24 -25.33 -4.09
C CYS A 155 -14.73 -25.03 -4.11
N THR A 156 -14.15 -24.88 -5.31
CA THR A 156 -12.77 -24.43 -5.45
C THR A 156 -12.64 -22.94 -5.12
N LYS A 157 -11.68 -22.58 -4.27
CA LYS A 157 -11.45 -21.22 -3.80
C LYS A 157 -10.00 -20.76 -3.97
N ILE A 158 -9.85 -19.46 -4.17
CA ILE A 158 -8.59 -18.71 -4.14
C ILE A 158 -8.46 -17.95 -2.83
N SER A 159 -7.28 -17.98 -2.24
CA SER A 159 -6.99 -17.30 -0.97
C SER A 159 -6.12 -16.06 -1.20
N THR A 160 -6.18 -15.09 -0.28
CA THR A 160 -5.14 -14.07 -0.15
C THR A 160 -3.93 -14.64 0.58
N SER A 161 -2.81 -13.92 0.60
CA SER A 161 -1.65 -14.28 1.46
C SER A 161 -1.97 -14.28 2.95
N PHE A 162 -3.16 -13.82 3.36
CA PHE A 162 -3.61 -13.72 4.74
C PHE A 162 -4.79 -14.65 5.05
N GLY A 163 -5.15 -15.53 4.11
CA GLY A 163 -6.09 -16.63 4.36
C GLY A 163 -7.53 -16.34 3.96
N HIS A 164 -7.90 -15.12 3.55
CA HIS A 164 -9.27 -14.83 3.10
C HIS A 164 -9.58 -15.49 1.76
N GLU A 165 -10.62 -16.33 1.71
CA GLU A 165 -10.97 -17.11 0.53
C GLU A 165 -12.16 -16.52 -0.27
N LYS A 166 -12.03 -16.49 -1.60
CA LYS A 166 -13.12 -16.22 -2.55
C LYS A 166 -13.33 -17.43 -3.47
N LYS A 167 -14.58 -17.78 -3.77
CA LYS A 167 -14.91 -18.89 -4.67
C LYS A 167 -14.59 -18.53 -6.11
N ILE A 168 -13.98 -19.46 -6.85
CA ILE A 168 -13.77 -19.31 -8.31
C ILE A 168 -14.99 -19.86 -9.04
N ASN A 169 -15.50 -19.12 -10.02
CA ASN A 169 -16.42 -19.67 -10.99
C ASN A 169 -15.62 -20.37 -12.11
N ILE A 170 -15.53 -21.70 -12.03
CA ILE A 170 -14.67 -22.49 -12.93
C ILE A 170 -15.13 -22.43 -14.39
N GLU A 171 -16.40 -22.17 -14.65
CA GLU A 171 -16.94 -22.08 -16.01
C GLU A 171 -16.49 -20.80 -16.73
N ASP A 172 -16.11 -19.75 -15.98
CA ASP A 172 -15.60 -18.50 -16.56
C ASP A 172 -14.15 -18.64 -17.09
N LEU A 173 -13.45 -19.73 -16.73
CA LEU A 173 -12.04 -19.94 -17.12
C LEU A 173 -11.88 -20.27 -18.61
N LYS A 174 -12.84 -20.98 -19.22
CA LYS A 174 -12.80 -21.27 -20.66
C LYS A 174 -12.99 -20.00 -21.50
N PRO A 175 -14.04 -19.18 -21.30
CA PRO A 175 -14.18 -17.89 -21.98
C PRO A 175 -12.98 -16.96 -21.75
N SER A 176 -12.45 -16.94 -20.53
CA SER A 176 -11.22 -16.19 -20.18
C SER A 176 -10.02 -16.63 -21.03
N ARG A 177 -9.79 -17.95 -21.15
CA ARG A 177 -8.73 -18.52 -22.01
C ARG A 177 -8.93 -18.21 -23.48
N GLU A 178 -10.15 -18.35 -24.00
CA GLU A 178 -10.46 -18.09 -25.40
C GLU A 178 -10.23 -16.61 -25.74
N ASN A 179 -10.70 -15.69 -24.90
CA ASN A 179 -10.46 -14.27 -25.05
C ASN A 179 -8.96 -13.95 -25.01
N LEU A 180 -8.23 -14.50 -24.03
CA LEU A 180 -6.79 -14.37 -23.92
C LEU A 180 -6.08 -14.83 -25.20
N CYS A 181 -6.38 -16.03 -25.71
CA CYS A 181 -5.75 -16.55 -26.91
C CYS A 181 -6.05 -15.71 -28.16
N ASN A 182 -7.27 -15.18 -28.29
CA ASN A 182 -7.66 -14.35 -29.42
C ASN A 182 -6.93 -12.99 -29.42
N GLU A 183 -6.91 -12.30 -28.28
CA GLU A 183 -6.18 -11.03 -28.14
C GLU A 183 -4.65 -11.24 -28.27
N LEU A 184 -4.10 -12.28 -27.64
CA LEU A 184 -2.68 -12.64 -27.80
C LEU A 184 -2.33 -12.95 -29.25
N SER A 185 -3.23 -13.60 -30.00
CA SER A 185 -2.98 -13.87 -31.43
C SER A 185 -2.78 -12.58 -32.20
N THR A 186 -3.59 -11.56 -31.91
CA THR A 186 -3.48 -10.23 -32.54
C THR A 186 -2.14 -9.57 -32.20
N TYR A 187 -1.75 -9.56 -30.92
CA TYR A 187 -0.49 -8.93 -30.51
C TYR A 187 0.74 -9.67 -31.03
N LEU A 188 0.71 -11.00 -31.06
CA LEU A 188 1.78 -11.81 -31.64
C LEU A 188 1.87 -11.63 -33.17
N GLU A 189 0.74 -11.50 -33.86
CA GLU A 189 0.71 -11.18 -35.30
C GLU A 189 1.40 -9.84 -35.56
N GLU A 190 1.06 -8.79 -34.79
CA GLU A 190 1.69 -7.47 -34.91
C GLU A 190 3.21 -7.50 -34.64
N ILE A 191 3.68 -8.32 -33.70
CA ILE A 191 5.13 -8.56 -33.50
C ILE A 191 5.74 -9.26 -34.71
N SER A 192 5.04 -10.26 -35.26
CA SER A 192 5.52 -11.05 -36.39
C SER A 192 5.69 -10.22 -37.67
N GLU A 193 4.78 -9.26 -37.90
CA GLU A 193 4.83 -8.34 -39.03
C GLU A 193 5.85 -7.22 -38.83
N LYS A 194 5.96 -6.70 -37.60
CA LYS A 194 6.83 -5.57 -37.24
C LYS A 194 7.53 -5.83 -35.90
N PRO A 195 8.71 -6.48 -35.92
CA PRO A 195 9.46 -6.79 -34.70
C PRO A 195 9.78 -5.57 -33.81
N ASP A 196 9.95 -4.38 -34.39
CA ASP A 196 10.19 -3.15 -33.63
C ASP A 196 9.03 -2.79 -32.65
N ASN A 197 7.85 -3.40 -32.80
CA ASN A 197 6.71 -3.21 -31.90
C ASN A 197 6.76 -4.06 -30.62
N ILE A 198 7.77 -4.91 -30.40
CA ILE A 198 7.85 -5.84 -29.25
C ILE A 198 7.59 -5.14 -27.93
N VAL A 199 8.18 -3.96 -27.69
CA VAL A 199 8.01 -3.20 -26.44
C VAL A 199 6.54 -2.79 -26.21
N MET A 200 5.88 -2.27 -27.26
CA MET A 200 4.48 -1.85 -27.17
C MET A 200 3.56 -3.05 -26.94
N GLN A 201 3.79 -4.17 -27.65
CA GLN A 201 2.97 -5.37 -27.49
C GLN A 201 3.23 -6.06 -26.15
N ARG A 202 4.47 -6.04 -25.64
CA ARG A 202 4.81 -6.55 -24.31
C ARG A 202 3.91 -5.93 -23.23
N LYS A 203 3.73 -4.61 -23.24
CA LYS A 203 2.86 -3.91 -22.28
C LYS A 203 1.44 -4.46 -22.31
N LYS A 204 0.84 -4.53 -23.50
CA LYS A 204 -0.52 -5.05 -23.70
C LYS A 204 -0.63 -6.52 -23.28
N ILE A 205 0.35 -7.35 -23.63
CA ILE A 205 0.41 -8.77 -23.25
C ILE A 205 0.47 -8.95 -21.74
N ILE A 206 1.32 -8.20 -21.03
CA ILE A 206 1.46 -8.25 -19.57
C ILE A 206 0.16 -7.83 -18.88
N GLU A 207 -0.49 -6.75 -19.34
CA GLU A 207 -1.77 -6.29 -18.79
C GLU A 207 -2.89 -7.31 -18.99
N LEU A 208 -2.97 -7.88 -20.21
CA LEU A 208 -3.94 -8.92 -20.56
C LEU A 208 -3.72 -10.19 -19.72
N LEU A 209 -2.48 -10.67 -19.61
CA LEU A 209 -2.14 -11.83 -18.80
C LEU A 209 -2.43 -11.59 -17.32
N LYS A 210 -2.10 -10.41 -16.77
CA LYS A 210 -2.45 -10.06 -15.39
C LYS A 210 -3.94 -10.16 -15.15
N LYS A 211 -4.75 -9.57 -16.03
CA LYS A 211 -6.21 -9.59 -15.93
C LYS A 211 -6.79 -11.01 -15.94
N GLU A 212 -6.33 -11.86 -16.85
CA GLU A 212 -6.89 -13.19 -17.04
C GLU A 212 -6.30 -14.23 -16.07
N PHE A 213 -5.00 -14.21 -15.81
CA PHE A 213 -4.35 -15.18 -14.91
C PHE A 213 -4.65 -14.93 -13.42
N LEU A 214 -5.04 -13.72 -13.01
CA LEU A 214 -5.52 -13.47 -11.64
C LEU A 214 -6.80 -14.26 -11.30
N LYS A 215 -7.54 -14.75 -12.30
CA LYS A 215 -8.75 -15.57 -12.12
C LYS A 215 -8.45 -17.04 -11.84
N ALA A 216 -7.20 -17.49 -12.04
CA ALA A 216 -6.78 -18.89 -11.93
C ALA A 216 -5.73 -19.11 -10.83
N LEU A 217 -5.58 -20.38 -10.42
CA LEU A 217 -4.68 -20.81 -9.35
C LEU A 217 -3.35 -21.34 -9.89
N GLY A 218 -2.25 -21.00 -9.22
CA GLY A 218 -0.95 -21.64 -9.46
C GLY A 218 -0.89 -23.07 -8.92
N ASP A 219 -1.48 -23.29 -7.73
CA ASP A 219 -1.75 -24.58 -7.09
C ASP A 219 -3.17 -24.59 -6.51
N THR A 220 -3.92 -25.68 -6.69
CA THR A 220 -5.32 -25.76 -6.27
C THR A 220 -5.50 -26.30 -4.85
N ARG A 221 -4.44 -26.74 -4.17
CA ARG A 221 -4.54 -27.31 -2.82
C ARG A 221 -4.47 -26.24 -1.75
N ARG A 222 -5.24 -26.41 -0.68
CA ARG A 222 -5.03 -25.66 0.56
C ARG A 222 -3.76 -26.17 1.26
N SER A 223 -2.90 -25.30 1.78
CA SER A 223 -3.02 -23.83 1.82
C SER A 223 -2.33 -23.12 0.64
N GLY A 224 -1.76 -23.82 -0.33
CA GLY A 224 -1.05 -23.24 -1.49
C GLY A 224 -1.92 -22.45 -2.50
N ASN A 225 -3.24 -22.47 -2.33
CA ASN A 225 -4.21 -21.70 -3.12
C ASN A 225 -4.16 -20.18 -2.86
N ASP A 226 -3.14 -19.68 -2.16
CA ASP A 226 -2.88 -18.24 -1.95
C ASP A 226 -2.13 -17.60 -3.12
N VAL A 227 -1.43 -18.40 -3.93
CA VAL A 227 -0.69 -17.94 -5.12
C VAL A 227 -1.55 -18.13 -6.38
N THR A 228 -1.78 -17.04 -7.10
CA THR A 228 -2.51 -17.08 -8.38
C THR A 228 -1.61 -17.54 -9.52
N LEU A 229 -2.20 -17.92 -10.64
CA LEU A 229 -1.46 -18.22 -11.86
C LEU A 229 -0.62 -17.01 -12.31
N TRP A 230 -1.13 -15.78 -12.12
CA TRP A 230 -0.41 -14.56 -12.45
C TRP A 230 0.85 -14.40 -11.60
N ASP A 231 0.74 -14.55 -10.28
CA ASP A 231 1.85 -14.35 -9.35
C ASP A 231 3.00 -15.33 -9.65
N HIS A 232 2.65 -16.59 -9.92
CA HIS A 232 3.60 -17.63 -10.30
C HIS A 232 4.28 -17.32 -11.64
N SER A 233 3.50 -17.15 -12.72
CA SER A 233 4.06 -16.89 -14.05
C SER A 233 4.89 -15.61 -14.12
N TYR A 234 4.46 -14.55 -13.45
CA TYR A 234 5.19 -13.28 -13.42
C TYR A 234 6.52 -13.40 -12.67
N SER A 235 6.56 -14.11 -11.55
CA SER A 235 7.80 -14.31 -10.80
C SER A 235 8.80 -15.16 -11.56
N VAL A 236 8.34 -16.28 -12.15
CA VAL A 236 9.17 -17.13 -13.03
C VAL A 236 9.74 -16.32 -14.19
N ALA A 237 8.91 -15.54 -14.89
CA ALA A 237 9.36 -14.70 -16.00
C ALA A 237 10.37 -13.62 -15.59
N SER A 238 10.19 -13.03 -14.39
CA SER A 238 11.08 -11.99 -13.86
C SER A 238 12.46 -12.53 -13.51
N LEU A 239 12.52 -13.72 -12.89
CA LEU A 239 13.77 -14.43 -12.63
C LEU A 239 14.44 -14.91 -13.93
N TYR A 240 13.65 -15.41 -14.87
CA TYR A 240 14.11 -15.91 -16.16
C TYR A 240 14.75 -14.78 -17.00
N LYS A 241 14.07 -13.64 -17.09
CA LYS A 241 14.59 -12.41 -17.73
C LYS A 241 15.94 -12.00 -17.14
N SER A 242 16.01 -11.89 -15.82
CA SER A 242 17.23 -11.48 -15.11
C SER A 242 18.38 -12.49 -15.29
N ALA A 243 18.08 -13.79 -15.32
CA ALA A 243 19.08 -14.83 -15.58
C ALA A 243 19.65 -14.75 -17.00
N ILE A 244 18.79 -14.51 -18.00
CA ILE A 244 19.23 -14.29 -19.39
C ILE A 244 20.09 -13.02 -19.48
N ALA A 245 19.68 -11.92 -18.84
CA ALA A 245 20.44 -10.68 -18.82
C ALA A 245 21.84 -10.89 -18.21
N ASN A 246 21.96 -11.68 -17.14
CA ASN A 246 23.25 -12.06 -16.55
C ASN A 246 24.16 -12.79 -17.57
N MET A 247 23.65 -13.82 -18.22
CA MET A 247 24.40 -14.61 -19.21
C MET A 247 24.84 -13.76 -20.41
N ILE A 248 23.97 -12.87 -20.89
CA ILE A 248 24.26 -11.94 -21.99
C ILE A 248 25.34 -10.93 -21.59
N HIS A 249 25.25 -10.39 -20.38
CA HIS A 249 26.23 -9.43 -19.86
C HIS A 249 27.64 -10.06 -19.82
N ASN A 250 27.76 -11.21 -19.13
CA ASN A 250 29.05 -11.89 -18.94
C ASN A 250 29.56 -12.50 -20.25
N GLY A 251 28.66 -12.87 -21.16
CA GLY A 251 29.03 -13.53 -22.39
C GLY A 251 29.31 -15.02 -22.19
N GLU A 252 28.72 -15.64 -21.18
CA GLU A 252 28.86 -17.07 -20.87
C GLU A 252 27.60 -17.65 -20.22
N TRP A 253 27.46 -18.98 -20.27
CA TRP A 253 26.33 -19.68 -19.68
C TRP A 253 26.59 -19.95 -18.20
N THR A 254 25.74 -19.41 -17.33
CA THR A 254 25.80 -19.68 -15.90
C THR A 254 25.26 -21.07 -15.60
N ASN A 255 25.99 -21.84 -14.79
CA ASN A 255 25.50 -23.12 -14.29
C ASN A 255 24.18 -22.91 -13.52
N LEU A 256 23.15 -23.69 -13.83
CA LEU A 256 21.83 -23.57 -13.23
C LEU A 256 21.85 -23.70 -11.70
N LYS A 257 22.82 -24.46 -11.15
CA LYS A 257 23.01 -24.60 -9.71
C LYS A 257 23.67 -23.39 -9.04
N ASP A 258 24.24 -22.47 -9.81
CA ASP A 258 24.90 -21.27 -9.30
C ASP A 258 24.08 -20.00 -9.58
N LEU A 259 22.92 -20.14 -10.24
CA LEU A 259 22.01 -19.02 -10.50
C LEU A 259 21.54 -18.37 -9.20
N LYS A 260 21.73 -17.05 -9.15
CA LYS A 260 21.32 -16.11 -8.11
C LYS A 260 20.83 -14.81 -8.76
N TRP A 261 20.20 -13.99 -7.95
CA TRP A 261 19.66 -12.68 -8.33
C TRP A 261 20.00 -11.65 -7.26
N VAL A 262 19.90 -10.38 -7.65
CA VAL A 262 19.97 -9.24 -6.74
C VAL A 262 18.65 -8.47 -6.79
N ILE A 263 18.42 -7.63 -5.79
CA ILE A 263 17.30 -6.67 -5.77
C ILE A 263 17.88 -5.29 -6.02
N ILE A 264 17.37 -4.60 -7.03
CA ILE A 264 17.68 -3.21 -7.35
C ILE A 264 16.59 -2.33 -6.75
N GLY A 265 16.91 -1.48 -5.78
CA GLY A 265 16.02 -0.49 -5.21
C GLY A 265 16.37 0.91 -5.71
N VAL A 266 15.40 1.62 -6.28
CA VAL A 266 15.51 3.05 -6.58
C VAL A 266 14.65 3.82 -5.58
N GLN A 267 15.31 4.43 -4.61
CA GLN A 267 14.71 4.91 -3.36
C GLN A 267 14.67 6.44 -3.32
N TYR A 268 13.53 7.00 -2.92
CA TYR A 268 13.37 8.44 -2.70
C TYR A 268 12.10 8.72 -1.87
N ASP A 269 12.11 9.83 -1.13
CA ASP A 269 11.07 10.14 -0.15
C ASP A 269 9.77 10.68 -0.79
N LYS A 270 8.88 9.76 -1.23
CA LYS A 270 7.60 10.13 -1.87
C LYS A 270 6.69 10.91 -0.92
N LEU A 271 6.62 10.51 0.35
CA LEU A 271 5.86 11.23 1.37
C LEU A 271 6.43 12.61 1.63
N GLY A 272 7.76 12.76 1.65
CA GLY A 272 8.44 14.04 1.81
C GLY A 272 8.19 15.02 0.68
N LEU A 273 7.92 14.55 -0.54
CA LEU A 273 7.46 15.42 -1.63
C LEU A 273 6.04 15.94 -1.36
N VAL A 274 5.11 15.05 -1.03
CA VAL A 274 3.71 15.40 -0.76
C VAL A 274 3.57 16.31 0.47
N GLU A 275 4.41 16.13 1.48
CA GLU A 275 4.47 16.97 2.68
C GLU A 275 4.70 18.46 2.38
N LYS A 276 5.36 18.78 1.25
CA LYS A 276 5.61 20.17 0.84
C LYS A 276 4.37 20.87 0.29
N ALA A 277 3.24 20.19 0.13
CA ALA A 277 2.03 20.74 -0.49
C ALA A 277 1.42 21.90 0.34
N HIS A 278 1.12 23.02 -0.33
CA HIS A 278 0.41 24.15 0.28
C HIS A 278 -1.09 24.12 -0.04
N LYS A 279 -1.47 23.59 -1.20
CA LYS A 279 -2.85 23.41 -1.67
C LYS A 279 -3.07 21.95 -2.09
N LEU A 280 -4.32 21.49 -2.14
CA LEU A 280 -4.64 20.12 -2.58
C LEU A 280 -4.17 19.83 -4.01
N VAL A 281 -4.15 20.84 -4.88
CA VAL A 281 -3.60 20.73 -6.22
C VAL A 281 -2.11 20.34 -6.23
N ASP A 282 -1.35 20.73 -5.21
CA ASP A 282 0.07 20.36 -5.07
C ASP A 282 0.21 18.88 -4.70
N ILE A 283 -0.66 18.35 -3.82
CA ILE A 283 -0.69 16.91 -3.50
C ILE A 283 -0.91 16.10 -4.78
N VAL A 284 -1.91 16.49 -5.56
CA VAL A 284 -2.24 15.86 -6.84
C VAL A 284 -1.07 15.96 -7.83
N ALA A 285 -0.37 17.08 -7.85
CA ALA A 285 0.81 17.27 -8.68
C ALA A 285 1.99 16.37 -8.26
N TYR A 286 2.26 16.25 -6.96
CA TYR A 286 3.34 15.38 -6.46
C TYR A 286 3.02 13.90 -6.66
N ARG A 287 1.78 13.45 -6.45
CA ARG A 287 1.36 12.08 -6.78
C ARG A 287 1.63 11.75 -8.24
N LYS A 288 1.23 12.65 -9.15
CA LYS A 288 1.49 12.47 -10.58
C LYS A 288 3.00 12.47 -10.88
N LEU A 289 3.77 13.34 -10.23
CA LEU A 289 5.23 13.35 -10.38
C LEU A 289 5.86 12.02 -9.94
N THR A 290 5.47 11.46 -8.80
CA THR A 290 5.99 10.18 -8.32
C THR A 290 5.56 9.02 -9.23
N GLU A 291 4.32 9.03 -9.73
CA GLU A 291 3.85 8.07 -10.75
C GLU A 291 4.71 8.13 -12.02
N ASP A 292 5.00 9.34 -12.50
CA ASP A 292 5.77 9.57 -13.74
C ASP A 292 7.25 9.20 -13.57
N ILE A 293 7.84 9.47 -12.39
CA ILE A 293 9.20 9.06 -12.04
C ILE A 293 9.30 7.53 -11.99
N ASP A 294 8.42 6.87 -11.23
CA ASP A 294 8.44 5.42 -11.12
C ASP A 294 8.20 4.75 -12.48
N GLN A 295 7.30 5.29 -13.31
CA GLN A 295 7.05 4.77 -14.64
C GLN A 295 8.25 4.97 -15.58
N GLU A 296 8.97 6.07 -15.47
CA GLU A 296 10.20 6.31 -16.24
C GLU A 296 11.31 5.32 -15.85
N ILE A 297 11.52 5.11 -14.55
CA ILE A 297 12.48 4.11 -14.03
C ILE A 297 12.09 2.70 -14.50
N LYS A 298 10.81 2.34 -14.37
CA LYS A 298 10.27 1.05 -14.82
C LYS A 298 10.48 0.84 -16.32
N THR A 299 10.18 1.86 -17.13
CA THR A 299 10.37 1.82 -18.59
C THR A 299 11.84 1.57 -18.94
N TYR A 300 12.76 2.27 -18.26
CA TYR A 300 14.19 2.06 -18.46
C TYR A 300 14.63 0.63 -18.11
N ILE A 301 14.32 0.14 -16.91
CA ILE A 301 14.81 -1.16 -16.40
C ILE A 301 14.10 -2.36 -17.06
N GLU A 302 12.82 -2.24 -17.40
CA GLU A 302 12.05 -3.36 -17.93
C GLU A 302 12.05 -3.43 -19.46
N GLU A 303 12.24 -2.31 -20.17
CA GLU A 303 12.01 -2.24 -21.62
C GLU A 303 13.26 -1.80 -22.39
N GLU A 304 13.80 -0.63 -22.06
CA GLU A 304 14.93 -0.05 -22.81
C GLU A 304 16.26 -0.74 -22.48
N PHE A 305 16.41 -1.16 -21.23
CA PHE A 305 17.55 -1.89 -20.72
C PHE A 305 17.06 -3.09 -19.90
N PRO A 306 16.55 -4.15 -20.56
CA PRO A 306 15.65 -5.13 -19.96
C PRO A 306 16.37 -6.14 -19.06
N ILE A 307 16.84 -5.68 -17.91
CA ILE A 307 17.62 -6.50 -16.95
C ILE A 307 16.77 -7.13 -15.86
N GLY A 308 15.53 -6.66 -15.69
CA GLY A 308 14.73 -6.98 -14.53
C GLY A 308 13.26 -6.64 -14.70
N ASN A 309 12.48 -6.96 -13.68
CA ASN A 309 11.06 -6.63 -13.55
C ASN A 309 10.75 -6.17 -12.13
N GLU A 310 9.78 -5.27 -12.00
CA GLU A 310 9.31 -4.76 -10.73
C GLU A 310 8.72 -5.89 -9.88
N ILE A 311 9.23 -6.03 -8.66
CA ILE A 311 8.76 -7.02 -7.68
C ILE A 311 8.08 -6.38 -6.47
N TYR A 312 8.34 -5.10 -6.18
CA TYR A 312 7.73 -4.36 -5.07
C TYR A 312 7.81 -2.84 -5.30
N ARG A 313 6.86 -2.09 -4.75
CA ARG A 313 6.82 -0.62 -4.78
C ARG A 313 5.98 -0.09 -3.61
N ASP A 314 6.49 0.92 -2.92
CA ASP A 314 5.80 1.60 -1.82
C ASP A 314 6.18 3.11 -1.76
N GLU A 315 5.99 3.76 -0.62
CA GLU A 315 6.42 5.15 -0.39
C GLU A 315 7.94 5.35 -0.38
N SER A 316 8.72 4.28 -0.23
CA SER A 316 10.18 4.34 -0.13
C SER A 316 10.88 4.29 -1.49
N GLY A 317 10.24 3.70 -2.50
CA GLY A 317 10.83 3.54 -3.81
C GLY A 317 10.15 2.52 -4.70
N ILE A 318 10.88 2.07 -5.71
CA ILE A 318 10.51 1.01 -6.64
C ILE A 318 11.65 -0.03 -6.70
N TYR A 319 11.29 -1.30 -6.65
CA TYR A 319 12.23 -2.40 -6.48
C TYR A 319 12.07 -3.47 -7.55
N PHE A 320 13.20 -3.91 -8.11
CA PHE A 320 13.27 -4.84 -9.23
C PHE A 320 14.11 -6.06 -8.84
N VAL A 321 13.77 -7.22 -9.38
CA VAL A 321 14.75 -8.30 -9.47
C VAL A 321 15.74 -7.99 -10.59
N GLY A 322 17.02 -8.25 -10.37
CA GLY A 322 18.09 -7.96 -11.31
C GLY A 322 19.15 -9.06 -11.42
N PRO A 323 20.09 -8.94 -12.38
CA PRO A 323 21.09 -9.96 -12.66
C PRO A 323 22.25 -9.92 -11.66
N ASP A 324 22.75 -11.08 -11.26
CA ASP A 324 23.96 -11.21 -10.44
C ASP A 324 25.23 -11.05 -11.29
N ILE A 325 25.60 -9.79 -11.57
CA ILE A 325 26.81 -9.39 -12.31
C ILE A 325 27.83 -8.65 -11.41
N GLY A 326 27.64 -8.71 -10.09
CA GLY A 326 28.40 -7.95 -9.10
C GLY A 326 27.81 -6.55 -8.84
N ARG A 327 27.75 -6.18 -7.56
CA ARG A 327 27.10 -4.94 -7.06
C ARG A 327 27.63 -3.68 -7.74
N ASP A 328 28.94 -3.43 -7.67
CA ASP A 328 29.56 -2.21 -8.20
C ASP A 328 29.41 -2.11 -9.72
N SER A 329 29.48 -3.26 -10.41
CA SER A 329 29.33 -3.33 -11.87
C SER A 329 27.90 -3.02 -12.29
N LEU A 330 26.92 -3.55 -11.57
CA LEU A 330 25.50 -3.28 -11.81
C LEU A 330 25.15 -1.82 -11.50
N GLU A 331 25.62 -1.28 -10.37
CA GLU A 331 25.38 0.10 -9.98
C GLU A 331 25.92 1.07 -11.04
N LYS A 332 27.19 0.94 -11.41
CA LYS A 332 27.82 1.76 -12.44
C LYS A 332 27.06 1.75 -13.76
N LEU A 333 26.42 0.63 -14.07
CA LEU A 333 25.75 0.42 -15.35
C LEU A 333 24.36 1.09 -15.41
N ILE A 334 23.66 1.25 -14.28
CA ILE A 334 22.31 1.85 -14.24
C ILE A 334 22.28 3.27 -13.66
N LYS A 335 23.27 3.67 -12.84
CA LYS A 335 23.19 4.85 -11.99
C LYS A 335 23.04 6.17 -12.75
N GLU A 336 23.96 6.46 -13.66
CA GLU A 336 23.97 7.72 -14.41
C GLU A 336 22.66 7.94 -15.20
N GLU A 337 22.16 6.89 -15.84
CA GLU A 337 20.96 6.96 -16.67
C GLU A 337 19.69 7.14 -15.83
N ILE A 338 19.58 6.42 -14.70
CA ILE A 338 18.46 6.60 -13.75
C ILE A 338 18.48 8.02 -13.18
N LEU A 339 19.64 8.51 -12.72
CA LEU A 339 19.79 9.87 -12.18
C LEU A 339 19.38 10.92 -13.23
N CYS A 340 19.87 10.79 -14.47
CA CYS A 340 19.53 11.68 -15.57
C CYS A 340 18.02 11.73 -15.85
N ARG A 341 17.36 10.58 -15.89
CA ARG A 341 15.91 10.47 -16.15
C ARG A 341 15.06 11.03 -15.04
N VAL A 342 15.34 10.65 -13.79
CA VAL A 342 14.61 11.15 -12.62
C VAL A 342 14.76 12.66 -12.49
N ASN A 343 15.99 13.16 -12.69
CA ASN A 343 16.27 14.58 -12.72
C ASN A 343 15.45 15.30 -13.81
N LYS A 344 15.47 14.81 -15.05
CA LYS A 344 14.69 15.39 -16.15
C LYS A 344 13.17 15.41 -15.88
N LYS A 345 12.62 14.38 -15.23
CA LYS A 345 11.18 14.32 -14.89
C LYS A 345 10.81 15.25 -13.73
N SER A 346 11.69 15.33 -12.74
CA SER A 346 11.49 16.13 -11.53
C SER A 346 11.92 17.58 -11.65
N ASP A 347 12.56 17.95 -12.76
CA ASP A 347 13.25 19.24 -12.93
C ASP A 347 14.32 19.44 -11.84
N GLY A 348 15.01 18.36 -11.46
CA GLY A 348 16.04 18.37 -10.41
C GLY A 348 15.52 18.32 -8.98
N GLU A 349 14.20 18.29 -8.74
CA GLU A 349 13.67 18.24 -7.38
C GLU A 349 13.94 16.91 -6.66
N VAL A 350 14.07 15.81 -7.40
CA VAL A 350 14.26 14.46 -6.86
C VAL A 350 15.64 13.94 -7.21
N ILE A 351 16.37 13.49 -6.18
CA ILE A 351 17.62 12.75 -6.30
C ILE A 351 17.38 11.37 -5.70
N PRO A 352 17.28 10.31 -6.53
CA PRO A 352 17.08 8.97 -6.02
C PRO A 352 18.39 8.37 -5.50
N TYR A 353 18.28 7.49 -4.53
CA TYR A 353 19.36 6.62 -4.06
C TYR A 353 19.20 5.24 -4.72
N ILE A 354 20.32 4.64 -5.15
CA ILE A 354 20.30 3.31 -5.78
C ILE A 354 20.90 2.31 -4.80
N SER A 355 20.06 1.42 -4.29
CA SER A 355 20.46 0.33 -3.42
C SER A 355 20.45 -0.98 -4.17
N ILE A 356 21.44 -1.84 -3.93
CA ILE A 356 21.55 -3.16 -4.53
C ILE A 356 21.80 -4.18 -3.42
N SER A 357 20.96 -5.20 -3.34
CA SER A 357 21.12 -6.27 -2.35
C SER A 357 22.34 -7.14 -2.62
N GLU A 358 22.71 -7.95 -1.63
CA GLU A 358 23.59 -9.09 -1.86
C GLU A 358 22.93 -10.12 -2.80
N SER A 359 23.76 -10.93 -3.45
CA SER A 359 23.32 -11.97 -4.39
C SER A 359 22.71 -13.17 -3.66
N SER A 360 21.46 -13.49 -3.99
CA SER A 360 20.67 -14.52 -3.31
C SER A 360 19.74 -15.26 -4.27
N ARG A 361 19.33 -16.47 -3.90
CA ARG A 361 18.24 -17.21 -4.57
C ARG A 361 16.85 -16.82 -4.06
N SER A 362 16.80 -16.25 -2.87
CA SER A 362 15.56 -15.81 -2.21
C SER A 362 15.47 -14.29 -2.23
N LEU A 363 14.26 -13.77 -2.40
CA LEU A 363 13.98 -12.33 -2.46
C LEU A 363 13.63 -11.72 -1.08
N VAL A 364 13.76 -12.49 0.02
CA VAL A 364 13.54 -11.99 1.39
C VAL A 364 14.45 -10.83 1.80
N LEU A 365 15.57 -10.64 1.09
CA LEU A 365 16.50 -9.52 1.31
C LEU A 365 15.86 -8.15 1.00
N LEU A 366 14.68 -8.13 0.37
CA LEU A 366 13.92 -6.89 0.12
C LEU A 366 13.74 -6.07 1.39
N THR A 367 13.42 -6.71 2.52
CA THR A 367 13.16 -5.99 3.78
C THR A 367 14.38 -5.20 4.27
N ASN A 368 15.60 -5.71 4.07
CA ASN A 368 16.81 -4.97 4.45
C ASN A 368 16.89 -3.63 3.70
N LEU A 369 16.62 -3.66 2.38
CA LEU A 369 16.59 -2.47 1.55
C LEU A 369 15.49 -1.49 2.00
N LEU A 370 14.30 -2.00 2.37
CA LEU A 370 13.19 -1.16 2.86
C LEU A 370 13.54 -0.48 4.19
N THR A 371 14.14 -1.20 5.14
CA THR A 371 14.55 -0.67 6.45
C THR A 371 15.62 0.41 6.31
N GLU A 372 16.59 0.21 5.41
CA GLU A 372 17.67 1.18 5.15
C GLU A 372 17.20 2.42 4.36
N ALA A 373 16.11 2.32 3.60
CA ALA A 373 15.66 3.36 2.67
C ALA A 373 15.53 4.74 3.31
N ARG A 374 15.04 4.79 4.55
CA ARG A 374 14.84 6.05 5.29
C ARG A 374 16.13 6.79 5.58
N GLY A 375 17.20 6.06 5.92
CA GLY A 375 18.54 6.63 6.07
C GLY A 375 19.07 7.11 4.72
N ASN A 376 18.80 6.36 3.66
CA ASN A 376 19.28 6.64 2.32
C ASN A 376 18.68 7.93 1.71
N PHE A 377 17.48 8.34 2.11
CA PHE A 377 16.89 9.61 1.63
C PHE A 377 17.74 10.85 1.96
N GLN A 378 18.56 10.77 3.02
CA GLN A 378 19.45 11.85 3.45
C GLN A 378 20.83 11.79 2.79
N LEU A 379 21.17 10.66 2.15
CA LEU A 379 22.41 10.48 1.43
C LEU A 379 22.28 11.10 0.04
N HIS A 380 22.73 12.34 -0.10
CA HIS A 380 22.95 12.95 -1.41
C HIS A 380 24.33 12.52 -1.90
N GLU A 381 24.39 11.41 -2.64
CA GLU A 381 25.67 10.86 -3.10
C GLU A 381 26.40 11.80 -4.08
N GLU A 382 25.67 12.65 -4.79
CA GLU A 382 26.23 13.66 -5.69
C GLU A 382 25.35 14.93 -5.71
N VAL A 383 25.99 16.11 -5.81
CA VAL A 383 25.33 17.34 -6.20
C VAL A 383 25.07 17.21 -7.70
N PRO A 384 23.81 17.19 -8.18
CA PRO A 384 23.56 17.03 -9.60
C PRO A 384 24.27 18.14 -10.39
N GLU A 385 24.82 17.80 -11.56
CA GLU A 385 25.59 18.75 -12.40
C GLU A 385 24.79 20.03 -12.76
N TRP A 386 23.45 19.95 -12.75
CA TRP A 386 22.59 21.13 -12.93
C TRP A 386 22.52 22.01 -11.69
N LYS A 387 22.69 21.49 -10.46
CA LYS A 387 22.77 22.29 -9.23
C LYS A 387 24.07 23.11 -9.20
N GLU A 388 25.16 22.60 -9.77
CA GLU A 388 26.35 23.43 -10.01
C GLU A 388 26.10 24.52 -11.07
N LYS A 389 25.46 24.17 -12.19
CA LYS A 389 25.01 25.16 -13.20
C LYS A 389 24.00 26.17 -12.62
N TRP A 390 23.23 25.75 -11.63
CA TRP A 390 22.22 26.53 -10.92
C TRP A 390 22.86 27.52 -9.95
N ASP A 391 23.79 27.04 -9.12
CA ASP A 391 24.58 27.86 -8.20
C ASP A 391 25.46 28.85 -8.97
N GLN A 392 25.96 28.47 -10.15
CA GLN A 392 26.64 29.38 -11.09
C GLN A 392 25.72 30.51 -11.60
N VAL A 393 24.42 30.25 -11.80
CA VAL A 393 23.44 31.29 -12.21
C VAL A 393 23.08 32.22 -11.05
N LEU A 394 23.11 31.73 -9.81
CA LEU A 394 22.86 32.51 -8.58
C LEU A 394 24.06 33.32 -8.10
N THR A 395 25.29 32.94 -8.47
CA THR A 395 26.55 33.59 -8.04
C THR A 395 27.07 34.67 -8.99
N ILE A 396 26.38 34.96 -10.11
CA ILE A 396 26.75 36.08 -10.98
C ILE A 396 26.40 37.38 -10.26
N ASP A 397 27.42 37.99 -9.64
CA ASP A 397 27.31 39.29 -9.03
C ASP A 397 27.05 40.37 -10.09
N VAL A 398 26.13 41.30 -9.82
CA VAL A 398 25.65 42.30 -10.79
C VAL A 398 26.79 43.21 -11.30
N GLN A 399 27.90 43.27 -10.54
CA GLN A 399 29.09 44.06 -10.88
C GLN A 399 30.04 43.33 -11.85
N ASP A 400 30.14 42.00 -11.81
CA ASP A 400 31.09 41.25 -12.66
C ASP A 400 30.66 41.18 -14.13
N ALA A 401 29.35 41.32 -14.40
CA ALA A 401 28.83 41.43 -15.76
C ALA A 401 29.21 42.74 -16.47
N GLN A 402 29.78 43.73 -15.77
CA GLN A 402 30.28 44.97 -16.38
C GLN A 402 31.78 44.92 -16.74
N VAL A 403 32.54 43.91 -16.28
CA VAL A 403 34.01 43.90 -16.38
C VAL A 403 34.54 43.10 -17.58
N SER A 404 33.72 42.34 -18.32
CA SER A 404 34.14 41.72 -19.59
C SER A 404 34.11 42.70 -20.78
N LYS A 405 34.66 43.90 -20.60
CA LYS A 405 35.17 44.74 -21.69
C LYS A 405 36.67 44.49 -21.84
N SER A 406 37.06 43.35 -22.37
CA SER A 406 38.35 43.23 -23.05
C SER A 406 38.21 42.38 -24.31
N SER A 407 38.48 43.06 -25.43
CA SER A 407 38.75 42.60 -26.80
C SER A 407 38.29 41.20 -27.23
N CYS A 408 37.36 41.16 -28.17
CA CYS A 408 37.20 40.02 -29.08
C CYS A 408 38.50 39.83 -29.89
N ASP A 409 39.25 38.77 -29.63
CA ASP A 409 40.50 38.43 -30.34
C ASP A 409 40.30 38.09 -31.83
N VAL A 410 39.05 37.97 -32.28
CA VAL A 410 38.72 37.52 -33.63
C VAL A 410 38.63 38.65 -34.65
N CYS A 411 38.19 39.86 -34.28
CA CYS A 411 37.75 40.84 -35.29
C CYS A 411 38.57 42.14 -35.42
N LYS A 412 39.50 42.47 -34.51
CA LYS A 412 40.46 43.61 -34.57
C LYS A 412 39.98 44.90 -35.29
N SER A 413 38.69 45.24 -35.23
CA SER A 413 38.12 46.44 -35.85
C SER A 413 36.99 46.97 -34.97
N ASN A 414 37.04 48.27 -34.67
CA ASN A 414 36.27 48.87 -33.59
C ASN A 414 34.81 49.21 -33.93
N ASP A 415 34.36 49.07 -35.18
CA ASP A 415 33.08 49.67 -35.59
C ASP A 415 32.02 48.69 -36.12
N GLN A 416 32.24 47.37 -36.04
CA GLN A 416 31.23 46.37 -36.44
C GLN A 416 30.77 45.40 -35.34
N CYS A 417 31.25 45.54 -34.11
CA CYS A 417 30.78 44.76 -32.95
C CYS A 417 29.88 45.54 -31.99
N ILE A 418 29.40 46.73 -32.37
CA ILE A 418 28.43 47.50 -31.59
C ILE A 418 27.01 47.00 -31.88
N ASN A 419 26.75 45.75 -31.50
CA ASN A 419 25.39 45.26 -31.25
C ASN A 419 25.31 44.40 -29.98
N ASN A 420 26.32 44.45 -29.12
CA ASN A 420 26.29 43.81 -27.80
C ASN A 420 26.66 44.83 -26.71
N GLY A 421 25.61 45.36 -26.06
CA GLY A 421 25.74 46.22 -24.88
C GLY A 421 24.60 46.08 -23.88
N ARG A 422 23.79 45.02 -23.99
CA ARG A 422 22.90 44.56 -22.91
C ARG A 422 23.00 43.05 -22.86
N ILE A 423 23.79 42.52 -21.94
CA ILE A 423 23.49 41.19 -21.39
C ILE A 423 22.08 41.34 -20.82
N LYS A 424 21.06 40.97 -21.63
CA LYS A 424 19.67 40.98 -21.19
C LYS A 424 19.63 40.02 -20.01
N ARG A 425 19.52 40.58 -18.81
CA ARG A 425 19.24 39.91 -17.54
C ARG A 425 18.12 38.88 -17.76
N SER A 426 18.50 37.64 -18.07
CA SER A 426 17.65 36.62 -18.73
C SER A 426 16.86 35.78 -17.73
N PHE A 427 17.23 35.85 -16.46
CA PHE A 427 16.64 35.05 -15.40
C PHE A 427 15.12 35.31 -15.28
N CYS A 428 14.71 36.56 -15.08
CA CYS A 428 13.30 36.95 -14.93
C CYS A 428 12.47 36.62 -16.19
N LYS A 429 13.03 36.76 -17.41
CA LYS A 429 12.29 36.44 -18.64
C LYS A 429 12.02 34.93 -18.81
N ASN A 430 12.92 34.08 -18.33
CA ASN A 430 12.81 32.63 -18.51
C ASN A 430 12.06 31.93 -17.36
N THR A 431 12.14 32.48 -16.15
CA THR A 431 11.55 31.92 -14.92
C THR A 431 10.29 32.64 -14.44
N CYS A 432 10.05 33.90 -14.81
CA CYS A 432 8.86 34.65 -14.42
C CYS A 432 7.78 34.62 -15.50
N THR A 433 6.57 34.16 -15.15
CA THR A 433 5.39 34.30 -16.03
C THR A 433 4.85 35.74 -16.04
N ARG A 434 5.16 36.53 -15.00
CA ARG A 434 4.78 37.95 -14.86
C ARG A 434 5.93 38.91 -15.16
N TYR A 435 6.88 38.50 -16.02
CA TYR A 435 8.07 39.31 -16.31
C TYR A 435 7.73 40.71 -16.89
N HIS A 436 6.57 40.84 -17.55
CA HIS A 436 6.06 42.10 -18.10
C HIS A 436 5.65 43.11 -17.02
N GLU A 437 5.31 42.64 -15.82
CA GLU A 437 4.87 43.45 -14.68
C GLU A 437 6.02 43.76 -13.72
N CYS A 438 7.16 43.09 -13.88
CA CYS A 438 8.37 43.42 -13.15
C CYS A 438 8.84 44.82 -13.57
N ILE A 439 9.02 45.73 -12.61
CA ILE A 439 9.45 47.12 -12.80
C ILE A 439 10.94 47.15 -13.22
N ALA A 440 11.26 46.62 -14.39
CA ALA A 440 12.58 46.65 -15.02
C ALA A 440 12.47 46.85 -16.54
N GLY A 441 11.32 47.34 -17.02
CA GLY A 441 11.21 47.94 -18.36
C GLY A 441 12.09 49.19 -18.54
N GLY A 442 12.68 49.74 -17.46
CA GLY A 442 13.58 50.89 -17.55
C GLY A 442 14.22 51.41 -16.24
N GLY A 443 14.66 50.57 -15.28
CA GLY A 443 15.31 51.10 -14.07
C GLY A 443 16.12 50.09 -13.24
N ASN A 444 17.17 50.59 -12.56
CA ASN A 444 18.20 49.90 -11.78
C ASN A 444 17.74 49.28 -10.44
N LYS A 445 16.59 48.59 -10.36
CA LYS A 445 16.29 47.78 -9.17
C LYS A 445 16.81 46.35 -9.36
N GLU A 446 17.62 45.89 -8.41
CA GLU A 446 18.11 44.51 -8.33
C GLU A 446 16.93 43.52 -8.31
N TYR A 447 17.08 42.40 -9.01
CA TYR A 447 16.07 41.34 -9.03
C TYR A 447 16.04 40.66 -7.66
N GLN A 448 14.94 40.79 -6.92
CA GLN A 448 14.73 39.95 -5.73
C GLN A 448 14.22 38.58 -6.20
N VAL A 449 15.09 37.59 -6.08
CA VAL A 449 14.82 36.18 -6.36
C VAL A 449 14.62 35.49 -5.02
N ASP A 450 13.47 34.83 -4.85
CA ASP A 450 13.17 34.02 -3.67
C ASP A 450 13.24 32.53 -4.01
N ILE A 451 13.33 31.67 -2.99
CA ILE A 451 13.09 30.23 -3.15
C ILE A 451 11.58 29.97 -3.15
N CYS A 452 11.13 29.08 -4.04
CA CYS A 452 9.73 28.66 -4.12
C CYS A 452 9.27 28.03 -2.79
N PRO A 453 8.17 28.49 -2.18
CA PRO A 453 7.69 27.93 -0.92
C PRO A 453 7.21 26.48 -1.05
N VAL A 454 6.73 26.08 -2.24
CA VAL A 454 6.20 24.73 -2.51
C VAL A 454 7.32 23.72 -2.73
N CYS A 455 8.12 23.81 -3.80
CA CYS A 455 9.16 22.79 -4.02
C CYS A 455 10.38 22.95 -3.11
N LYS A 456 10.62 24.16 -2.57
CA LYS A 456 11.80 24.54 -1.77
C LYS A 456 13.14 24.34 -2.48
N VAL A 457 13.11 24.17 -3.81
CA VAL A 457 14.30 23.92 -4.65
C VAL A 457 14.44 25.02 -5.69
N HIS A 458 13.41 25.23 -6.51
CA HIS A 458 13.45 26.20 -7.60
C HIS A 458 13.24 27.64 -7.11
N PRO A 459 13.81 28.62 -7.82
CA PRO A 459 13.62 30.03 -7.54
C PRO A 459 12.25 30.47 -8.05
N LYS A 460 11.79 31.59 -7.53
CA LYS A 460 10.68 32.36 -8.06
C LYS A 460 11.04 33.84 -8.06
N CYS A 461 10.38 34.61 -8.90
CA CYS A 461 10.41 36.05 -8.72
C CYS A 461 9.56 36.44 -7.50
N GLU A 462 9.95 37.49 -6.79
CA GLU A 462 9.25 38.00 -5.60
C GLU A 462 7.72 38.15 -5.82
N HIS A 463 7.32 38.63 -7.00
CA HIS A 463 5.92 38.89 -7.40
C HIS A 463 5.10 37.63 -7.76
N GLN A 464 5.73 36.45 -7.81
CA GLN A 464 5.05 35.18 -8.01
C GLN A 464 4.89 34.45 -6.67
N GLU A 465 3.77 33.76 -6.49
CA GLU A 465 3.55 32.90 -5.31
C GLU A 465 4.47 31.67 -5.33
N VAL A 466 4.66 31.08 -6.51
CA VAL A 466 5.40 29.84 -6.73
C VAL A 466 6.29 29.92 -7.96
N CYS A 467 7.28 29.02 -8.08
CA CYS A 467 8.10 28.92 -9.28
C CYS A 467 7.28 28.49 -10.50
N LYS A 468 7.83 28.73 -11.70
CA LYS A 468 7.22 28.31 -12.98
C LYS A 468 6.93 26.80 -13.04
N CYS A 469 7.80 25.98 -12.46
CA CYS A 469 7.61 24.51 -12.45
C CYS A 469 6.36 24.12 -11.64
N CYS A 470 6.25 24.59 -10.40
CA CYS A 470 5.06 24.36 -9.56
C CYS A 470 3.79 24.97 -10.18
N LEU A 471 3.88 26.17 -10.78
CA LEU A 471 2.75 26.80 -11.45
C LEU A 471 2.23 25.93 -12.61
N ASN A 472 3.12 25.48 -13.49
CA ASN A 472 2.77 24.62 -14.62
C ASN A 472 2.14 23.29 -14.16
N ARG A 473 2.69 22.69 -13.10
CA ARG A 473 2.13 21.48 -12.49
C ARG A 473 0.70 21.73 -12.00
N GLY A 474 0.47 22.83 -11.27
CA GLY A 474 -0.85 23.22 -10.77
C GLY A 474 -1.86 23.51 -11.90
N GLU A 475 -1.49 24.33 -12.87
CA GLU A 475 -2.36 24.67 -14.02
C GLU A 475 -2.78 23.43 -14.82
N SER A 476 -1.87 22.47 -15.00
CA SER A 476 -2.19 21.22 -15.69
C SER A 476 -3.27 20.44 -14.95
N ARG A 477 -3.31 20.46 -13.61
CA ARG A 477 -4.31 19.73 -12.81
C ARG A 477 -5.65 20.47 -12.74
N ILE A 478 -5.63 21.80 -12.76
CA ILE A 478 -6.86 22.59 -12.91
C ILE A 478 -7.50 22.32 -14.27
N LYS A 479 -6.71 22.22 -15.35
CA LYS A 479 -7.22 21.84 -16.68
C LYS A 479 -7.87 20.46 -16.69
N ASP A 480 -7.31 19.48 -15.98
CA ASP A 480 -7.93 18.15 -15.82
C ASP A 480 -9.20 18.17 -14.97
N TRP A 481 -9.38 19.18 -14.10
CA TRP A 481 -10.55 19.33 -13.23
C TRP A 481 -11.75 20.00 -13.92
N LEU A 482 -11.49 20.89 -14.90
CA LEU A 482 -12.51 21.65 -15.64
C LEU A 482 -13.48 20.85 -16.56
N PRO A 483 -13.18 19.65 -17.10
CA PRO A 483 -14.09 18.96 -18.04
C PRO A 483 -15.50 18.74 -17.46
N ASN A 484 -16.52 18.77 -18.32
CA ASN A 484 -17.94 18.76 -17.91
C ASN A 484 -18.45 17.39 -17.43
N ASN A 485 -17.84 16.28 -17.83
CA ASN A 485 -18.26 14.92 -17.47
C ASN A 485 -17.52 14.38 -16.25
N PHE A 486 -18.26 13.84 -15.27
CA PHE A 486 -17.68 13.24 -14.06
C PHE A 486 -16.90 11.95 -14.35
N SER A 487 -17.30 11.17 -15.36
CA SER A 487 -16.61 9.95 -15.81
C SER A 487 -15.18 10.19 -16.30
N ASP A 488 -14.87 11.42 -16.71
CA ASP A 488 -13.60 11.79 -17.32
C ASP A 488 -12.65 12.45 -16.31
N LYS A 489 -13.09 12.66 -15.05
CA LYS A 489 -12.28 13.30 -14.00
C LYS A 489 -11.43 12.29 -13.24
N LYS A 490 -10.11 12.46 -13.31
CA LYS A 490 -9.14 11.67 -12.53
C LYS A 490 -9.30 11.88 -11.02
N TYR A 491 -9.72 13.08 -10.58
CA TYR A 491 -9.88 13.46 -9.17
C TYR A 491 -11.29 14.02 -8.88
N PRO A 492 -11.95 13.63 -7.76
CA PRO A 492 -13.27 14.16 -7.38
C PRO A 492 -13.28 15.69 -7.11
N THR A 493 -12.24 16.17 -6.43
CA THR A 493 -12.03 17.59 -6.08
C THR A 493 -10.54 17.88 -5.92
N ILE A 494 -10.15 19.15 -6.14
CA ILE A 494 -8.82 19.69 -5.84
C ILE A 494 -8.91 20.90 -4.90
N TRP A 495 -10.05 21.08 -4.22
CA TRP A 495 -10.37 22.25 -3.40
C TRP A 495 -10.69 21.85 -1.96
N ILE A 496 -9.93 22.37 -1.00
CA ILE A 496 -10.06 21.97 0.42
C ILE A 496 -11.43 22.33 1.00
N ASN A 497 -12.00 23.47 0.57
CA ASN A 497 -13.31 23.92 1.03
C ASN A 497 -14.45 23.06 0.46
N GLU A 498 -14.25 22.35 -0.66
CA GLU A 498 -15.20 21.33 -1.12
C GLU A 498 -15.17 20.11 -0.19
N ILE A 499 -14.00 19.73 0.33
CA ILE A 499 -13.89 18.60 1.26
C ILE A 499 -14.42 18.96 2.65
N ALA A 500 -14.23 20.19 3.11
CA ALA A 500 -14.65 20.62 4.44
C ALA A 500 -16.12 20.26 4.76
N ASP A 501 -16.35 19.82 6.00
CA ASP A 501 -17.70 19.58 6.51
C ASP A 501 -18.47 20.89 6.72
N SER A 502 -19.70 20.80 7.24
CA SER A 502 -20.55 21.95 7.53
C SER A 502 -19.97 22.92 8.57
N ASN A 503 -18.94 22.52 9.33
CA ASN A 503 -18.24 23.35 10.32
C ASN A 503 -16.88 23.87 9.81
N GLY A 504 -16.57 23.70 8.52
CA GLY A 504 -15.29 24.07 7.93
C GLY A 504 -14.14 23.15 8.35
N LYS A 505 -14.43 21.96 8.90
CA LYS A 505 -13.42 21.00 9.38
C LYS A 505 -13.14 19.90 8.36
N VAL A 506 -11.87 19.53 8.30
CA VAL A 506 -11.33 18.51 7.42
C VAL A 506 -10.52 17.52 8.26
N ALA A 507 -10.43 16.27 7.80
CA ALA A 507 -9.57 15.26 8.39
C ALA A 507 -8.64 14.64 7.35
N ILE A 508 -7.38 14.41 7.72
CA ILE A 508 -6.51 13.43 7.05
C ILE A 508 -6.64 12.12 7.81
N VAL A 509 -7.26 11.11 7.19
CA VAL A 509 -7.28 9.73 7.70
C VAL A 509 -6.08 9.01 7.11
N THR A 510 -5.24 8.46 7.96
CA THR A 510 -4.05 7.73 7.57
C THR A 510 -4.08 6.34 8.18
N GLY A 511 -3.47 5.37 7.52
CA GLY A 511 -3.21 4.11 8.18
C GLY A 511 -2.08 3.32 7.56
N ARG A 512 -1.61 2.35 8.34
CA ARG A 512 -0.40 1.58 8.06
C ARG A 512 -0.58 0.11 8.44
N PHE A 513 -0.16 -0.77 7.54
CA PHE A 513 0.16 -2.16 7.85
C PHE A 513 1.64 -2.30 8.19
N ASN A 514 1.98 -3.20 9.12
CA ASN A 514 3.36 -3.59 9.36
C ASN A 514 3.72 -4.86 8.55
N LEU A 515 4.32 -4.68 7.36
CA LEU A 515 4.67 -5.78 6.45
C LEU A 515 6.12 -6.25 6.53
N SER A 516 7.00 -5.57 7.28
CA SER A 516 8.45 -5.86 7.28
C SER A 516 8.76 -7.32 7.59
N LYS A 517 8.18 -7.84 8.69
CA LYS A 517 8.30 -9.23 9.15
C LYS A 517 7.50 -10.24 8.31
N TRP A 518 6.58 -9.79 7.45
CA TRP A 518 5.95 -10.65 6.45
C TRP A 518 6.82 -10.80 5.20
N LEU A 519 7.43 -9.70 4.74
CA LEU A 519 8.26 -9.66 3.55
C LEU A 519 9.66 -10.28 3.75
N ASN A 520 10.18 -10.32 4.97
CA ASN A 520 11.41 -11.07 5.29
C ASN A 520 11.14 -12.59 5.51
N GLY A 521 9.87 -13.00 5.50
CA GLY A 521 9.43 -14.39 5.65
C GLY A 521 9.35 -14.90 7.11
N GLU A 522 9.55 -14.04 8.10
CA GLU A 522 9.57 -14.41 9.51
C GLU A 522 8.16 -14.73 10.04
N LEU A 523 7.18 -13.88 9.78
CA LEU A 523 5.79 -14.14 10.16
C LEU A 523 5.16 -15.27 9.34
N LEU A 524 5.75 -15.67 8.21
CA LEU A 524 5.36 -16.92 7.54
C LEU A 524 5.70 -18.17 8.37
N ASN A 525 6.59 -18.08 9.36
CA ASN A 525 6.83 -19.15 10.34
C ASN A 525 5.62 -19.42 11.24
N THR A 526 4.60 -18.55 11.18
CA THR A 526 3.34 -18.70 11.92
C THR A 526 2.17 -19.16 11.04
N VAL A 527 2.42 -19.43 9.75
CA VAL A 527 1.41 -19.89 8.78
C VAL A 527 1.87 -21.23 8.21
N PHE A 528 0.97 -22.21 8.19
CA PHE A 528 1.33 -23.58 7.84
C PHE A 528 0.88 -24.04 6.45
N SER A 529 1.68 -24.88 5.81
CA SER A 529 1.34 -25.65 4.60
C SER A 529 0.60 -26.95 4.93
N GLN A 530 0.81 -27.49 6.14
CA GLN A 530 0.22 -28.73 6.62
C GLN A 530 0.07 -28.71 8.16
N THR A 531 -0.84 -29.53 8.72
CA THR A 531 -1.13 -29.58 10.16
C THR A 531 -0.61 -30.86 10.79
N THR A 532 -0.22 -30.80 12.07
CA THR A 532 0.22 -31.97 12.86
C THR A 532 -0.90 -32.97 13.12
N GLN A 533 -2.15 -32.54 13.06
CA GLN A 533 -3.34 -33.38 13.26
C GLN A 533 -3.44 -34.55 12.26
N ASN A 534 -2.70 -34.51 11.16
CA ASN A 534 -2.71 -35.55 10.13
C ASN A 534 -1.64 -36.64 10.36
N LEU A 535 -0.83 -36.53 11.42
CA LEU A 535 0.26 -37.47 11.71
C LEU A 535 -0.14 -38.40 12.88
N GLU A 536 -0.79 -39.52 12.55
CA GLU A 536 -1.25 -40.50 13.55
C GLU A 536 -0.09 -41.29 14.20
N SER A 537 1.10 -41.30 13.57
CA SER A 537 2.26 -42.10 14.01
C SER A 537 3.01 -41.52 15.22
N TYR A 538 2.69 -40.30 15.67
CA TYR A 538 3.44 -39.61 16.72
C TYR A 538 2.51 -39.08 17.81
N ASP A 539 2.80 -39.43 19.07
CA ASP A 539 2.01 -39.00 20.23
C ASP A 539 2.05 -37.48 20.46
N ASN A 540 3.18 -36.83 20.16
CA ASN A 540 3.38 -35.39 20.35
C ASN A 540 4.56 -34.86 19.51
N TRP A 541 4.79 -33.54 19.59
CA TRP A 541 5.88 -32.88 18.86
C TRP A 541 7.28 -33.39 19.21
N ASN A 542 7.54 -33.79 20.46
CA ASN A 542 8.86 -34.28 20.87
C ASN A 542 9.14 -35.65 20.26
N SER A 543 8.16 -36.55 20.21
CA SER A 543 8.38 -37.87 19.59
C SER A 543 8.69 -37.75 18.09
N LEU A 544 8.02 -36.82 17.39
CA LEU A 544 8.36 -36.46 16.01
C LEU A 544 9.77 -35.87 15.90
N SER A 545 10.10 -34.90 16.76
CA SER A 545 11.41 -34.24 16.78
C SER A 545 12.55 -35.22 17.07
N ASP A 546 12.39 -36.12 18.03
CA ASP A 546 13.38 -37.11 18.39
C ASP A 546 13.60 -38.12 17.26
N CYS A 547 12.52 -38.53 16.59
CA CYS A 547 12.62 -39.41 15.42
C CYS A 547 13.45 -38.77 14.31
N LEU A 548 13.14 -37.52 13.93
CA LEU A 548 13.89 -36.80 12.90
C LEU A 548 15.35 -36.52 13.31
N ARG A 549 15.58 -36.18 14.58
CA ARG A 549 16.92 -35.96 15.13
C ARG A 549 17.79 -37.21 15.00
N GLN A 550 17.25 -38.40 15.26
CA GLN A 550 17.99 -39.66 15.08
C GLN A 550 18.32 -39.88 13.60
N GLU A 551 17.40 -39.61 12.68
CA GLU A 551 17.61 -39.75 11.24
C GLU A 551 18.69 -38.79 10.70
N LEU A 552 18.74 -37.55 11.20
CA LEU A 552 19.78 -36.57 10.87
C LEU A 552 21.16 -36.97 11.42
N LYS A 553 21.23 -37.53 12.64
CA LYS A 553 22.50 -38.02 13.22
C LYS A 553 23.07 -39.21 12.45
N ILE A 554 22.22 -40.14 12.03
CA ILE A 554 22.64 -41.38 11.37
C ILE A 554 22.98 -41.14 9.90
N ASN A 555 22.16 -40.35 9.19
CA ASN A 555 22.25 -40.07 7.75
C ASN A 555 22.48 -41.33 6.88
N LYS A 556 21.71 -42.39 7.11
CA LYS A 556 21.78 -43.64 6.34
C LYS A 556 20.41 -44.14 5.92
N GLY A 557 20.36 -44.76 4.74
CA GLY A 557 19.15 -45.37 4.21
C GLY A 557 18.09 -44.33 3.82
N LYS A 558 16.86 -44.80 3.58
CA LYS A 558 15.70 -43.94 3.41
C LYS A 558 15.07 -43.66 4.79
N PRO A 559 15.18 -42.45 5.35
CA PRO A 559 14.56 -42.05 6.60
C PRO A 559 13.03 -42.15 6.50
N LYS A 560 12.42 -42.94 7.39
CA LYS A 560 10.98 -43.21 7.40
C LYS A 560 10.19 -42.01 7.91
N CYS A 561 10.67 -41.36 8.98
CA CYS A 561 9.99 -40.20 9.55
C CYS A 561 10.02 -39.04 8.57
N LEU A 562 11.17 -38.76 7.96
CA LEU A 562 11.27 -37.76 6.91
C LEU A 562 10.40 -38.09 5.69
N GLU A 563 10.35 -39.35 5.25
CA GLU A 563 9.47 -39.78 4.15
C GLU A 563 7.98 -39.57 4.49
N GLU A 564 7.58 -39.79 5.74
CA GLU A 564 6.21 -39.58 6.22
C GLU A 564 5.83 -38.09 6.22
N ILE A 565 6.66 -37.22 6.79
CA ILE A 565 6.32 -35.78 6.94
C ILE A 565 6.58 -34.94 5.69
N ALA A 566 7.52 -35.35 4.83
CA ALA A 566 7.88 -34.64 3.61
C ALA A 566 7.28 -35.26 2.33
N GLY A 567 6.77 -36.50 2.42
CA GLY A 567 6.07 -37.19 1.35
C GLY A 567 6.86 -37.24 0.03
N GLU A 568 6.18 -36.91 -1.07
CA GLU A 568 6.77 -36.90 -2.42
C GLU A 568 7.97 -35.94 -2.56
N SER A 569 8.08 -34.93 -1.69
CA SER A 569 9.20 -33.97 -1.71
C SER A 569 10.52 -34.62 -1.31
N TYR A 570 10.49 -35.63 -0.45
CA TYR A 570 11.69 -36.35 -0.01
C TYR A 570 12.14 -37.44 -0.99
N GLN A 571 11.20 -38.06 -1.73
CA GLN A 571 11.44 -39.25 -2.55
C GLN A 571 12.54 -39.11 -3.63
N ARG A 572 12.99 -37.88 -3.91
CA ARG A 572 14.03 -37.56 -4.90
C ARG A 572 15.42 -37.37 -4.31
N GLU A 573 15.56 -37.26 -3.00
CA GLU A 573 16.85 -37.02 -2.35
C GLU A 573 17.53 -38.32 -1.91
N MET A 574 18.86 -38.32 -1.91
CA MET A 574 19.65 -39.52 -1.60
C MET A 574 19.80 -39.77 -0.09
N ASN A 575 19.78 -38.72 0.75
CA ASN A 575 19.95 -38.80 2.20
C ASN A 575 19.40 -37.55 2.93
N SER A 576 19.39 -37.54 4.26
CA SER A 576 18.73 -36.50 5.07
C SER A 576 19.53 -35.18 5.12
N HIS A 577 20.86 -35.23 5.04
CA HIS A 577 21.71 -34.02 5.00
C HIS A 577 21.51 -33.23 3.70
N GLN A 578 21.47 -33.90 2.55
CA GLN A 578 21.26 -33.21 1.28
C GLN A 578 19.88 -32.53 1.22
N PHE A 579 18.85 -33.19 1.75
CA PHE A 579 17.52 -32.59 1.85
C PHE A 579 17.51 -31.36 2.76
N TYR A 580 18.23 -31.40 3.89
CA TYR A 580 18.38 -30.26 4.78
C TYR A 580 19.03 -29.06 4.09
N GLU A 581 20.16 -29.28 3.40
CA GLU A 581 20.85 -28.20 2.67
C GLU A 581 19.94 -27.57 1.60
N ASN A 582 19.26 -28.39 0.79
CA ASN A 582 18.39 -27.92 -0.29
C ASN A 582 17.13 -27.20 0.21
N LEU A 583 16.58 -27.60 1.37
CA LEU A 583 15.31 -27.08 1.88
C LEU A 583 15.49 -25.95 2.90
N VAL A 584 16.45 -26.08 3.81
CA VAL A 584 16.64 -25.14 4.92
C VAL A 584 17.67 -24.07 4.56
N VAL A 585 18.88 -24.47 4.18
CA VAL A 585 20.00 -23.54 3.93
C VAL A 585 19.77 -22.73 2.66
N ASP A 586 19.46 -23.39 1.54
CA ASP A 586 19.29 -22.72 0.24
C ASP A 586 18.08 -21.77 0.19
N ARG A 587 17.02 -22.08 0.95
CA ARG A 587 15.75 -21.31 0.90
C ARG A 587 15.65 -20.20 1.94
N ASN A 588 16.53 -20.20 2.96
CA ASN A 588 16.46 -19.26 4.09
C ASN A 588 17.83 -18.62 4.36
N PRO A 589 18.28 -17.71 3.50
CA PRO A 589 19.60 -17.09 3.64
C PRO A 589 19.73 -16.24 4.92
N LEU A 590 18.62 -15.79 5.50
CA LEU A 590 18.60 -15.06 6.77
C LEU A 590 18.80 -15.97 8.00
N TRP A 591 18.73 -17.29 7.85
CA TRP A 591 19.01 -18.22 8.94
C TRP A 591 20.48 -18.62 8.93
N ASP A 592 21.16 -18.50 10.06
CA ASP A 592 22.47 -19.14 10.29
C ASP A 592 22.30 -20.67 10.41
N ALA A 593 22.00 -21.32 9.28
CA ALA A 593 21.48 -22.69 9.19
C ALA A 593 22.53 -23.75 8.82
N LYS A 594 23.73 -23.38 8.41
CA LYS A 594 24.76 -24.36 8.02
C LYS A 594 25.22 -25.20 9.21
N ILE A 595 25.30 -26.51 9.01
CA ILE A 595 25.72 -27.47 10.04
C ILE A 595 27.05 -28.10 9.65
N ASN A 596 28.09 -27.79 10.43
CA ASN A 596 29.43 -28.33 10.20
C ASN A 596 29.67 -29.67 10.93
N ASN A 597 28.94 -29.94 12.02
CA ASN A 597 29.09 -31.17 12.80
C ASN A 597 27.73 -31.75 13.22
N TRP A 598 27.23 -32.71 12.44
CA TRP A 598 25.97 -33.40 12.69
C TRP A 598 25.97 -34.34 13.90
N LYS A 599 27.15 -34.63 14.48
CA LYS A 599 27.26 -35.46 15.70
C LYS A 599 27.12 -34.63 16.97
N ASP A 600 27.31 -33.32 16.90
CA ASP A 600 27.07 -32.42 18.03
C ASP A 600 25.57 -32.38 18.36
N GLY A 601 25.24 -32.56 19.64
CA GLY A 601 23.86 -32.67 20.10
C GLY A 601 23.08 -31.39 19.85
N SER A 602 23.68 -30.24 20.17
CA SER A 602 23.05 -28.92 20.04
C SER A 602 22.87 -28.52 18.56
N SER A 603 23.90 -28.70 17.74
CA SER A 603 23.84 -28.43 16.31
C SER A 603 22.77 -29.27 15.61
N CYS A 604 22.69 -30.57 15.94
CA CYS A 604 21.68 -31.45 15.37
C CYS A 604 20.27 -31.09 15.84
N GLU A 605 20.10 -30.66 17.09
CA GLU A 605 18.81 -30.17 17.61
C GLU A 605 18.33 -28.92 16.86
N LYS A 606 19.22 -27.92 16.70
CA LYS A 606 18.94 -26.72 15.90
C LYS A 606 18.55 -27.07 14.46
N ALA A 607 19.22 -28.07 13.87
CA ALA A 607 18.91 -28.56 12.53
C ALA A 607 17.53 -29.24 12.47
N THR A 608 17.20 -30.11 13.43
CA THR A 608 15.89 -30.75 13.56
C THR A 608 14.78 -29.71 13.64
N GLU A 609 14.89 -28.74 14.55
CA GLU A 609 13.86 -27.72 14.77
C GLU A 609 13.62 -26.88 13.51
N ARG A 610 14.70 -26.47 12.83
CA ARG A 610 14.60 -25.70 11.58
C ARG A 610 14.04 -26.51 10.43
N LEU A 611 14.40 -27.79 10.32
CA LEU A 611 13.88 -28.66 9.28
C LEU A 611 12.38 -28.90 9.48
N LEU A 612 11.95 -29.18 10.72
CA LEU A 612 10.52 -29.30 11.05
C LEU A 612 9.76 -28.02 10.75
N LEU A 613 10.25 -26.87 11.21
CA LEU A 613 9.61 -25.59 10.90
C LEU A 613 9.48 -25.40 9.38
N THR A 614 10.56 -25.66 8.64
CA THR A 614 10.59 -25.54 7.17
C THR A 614 9.61 -26.51 6.49
N ILE A 615 9.44 -27.73 6.98
CA ILE A 615 8.53 -28.73 6.41
C ILE A 615 7.05 -28.31 6.59
N PHE A 616 6.70 -27.66 7.69
CA PHE A 616 5.31 -27.36 8.02
C PHE A 616 4.87 -25.94 7.68
N ARG A 617 5.78 -24.97 7.64
CA ARG A 617 5.43 -23.57 7.37
C ARG A 617 5.28 -23.26 5.88
N LYS A 618 4.67 -22.13 5.58
CA LYS A 618 4.75 -21.52 4.25
C LYS A 618 6.10 -20.85 4.04
N HIS A 619 6.62 -20.93 2.82
CA HIS A 619 7.89 -20.30 2.47
C HIS A 619 7.72 -18.94 1.77
N PRO A 620 8.66 -18.01 1.96
CA PRO A 620 8.72 -16.74 1.24
C PRO A 620 9.26 -16.92 -0.18
N SER A 621 8.52 -17.63 -1.04
CA SER A 621 8.81 -17.65 -2.47
C SER A 621 8.63 -16.26 -3.09
N PRO A 622 9.32 -15.96 -4.21
CA PRO A 622 9.08 -14.76 -5.01
C PRO A 622 7.59 -14.47 -5.26
N SER A 623 6.83 -15.49 -5.69
CA SER A 623 5.39 -15.35 -5.95
C SER A 623 4.57 -15.04 -4.70
N ARG A 624 4.89 -15.66 -3.56
CA ARG A 624 4.20 -15.38 -2.28
C ARG A 624 4.56 -14.02 -1.71
N LEU A 625 5.83 -13.63 -1.74
CA LEU A 625 6.29 -12.30 -1.32
C LEU A 625 5.57 -11.21 -2.12
N ARG A 626 5.43 -11.41 -3.43
CA ARG A 626 4.65 -10.53 -4.29
C ARG A 626 3.16 -10.51 -3.92
N ARG A 627 2.58 -11.69 -3.63
CA ARG A 627 1.19 -11.81 -3.22
C ARG A 627 0.88 -11.09 -1.89
N ILE A 628 1.81 -11.10 -0.94
CA ILE A 628 1.66 -10.43 0.36
C ILE A 628 1.36 -8.94 0.16
N TRP A 629 2.21 -8.23 -0.58
CA TRP A 629 2.02 -6.79 -0.77
C TRP A 629 0.90 -6.46 -1.75
N THR A 630 0.69 -7.27 -2.80
CA THR A 630 -0.44 -7.02 -3.72
C THR A 630 -1.80 -7.26 -3.05
N SER A 631 -1.87 -8.15 -2.05
CA SER A 631 -3.08 -8.34 -1.25
C SER A 631 -3.40 -7.09 -0.41
N THR A 632 -2.42 -6.48 0.26
CA THR A 632 -2.64 -5.24 1.01
C THR A 632 -2.86 -4.03 0.09
N GLU A 633 -2.18 -3.96 -1.04
CA GLU A 633 -2.41 -2.92 -2.05
C GLU A 633 -3.84 -2.99 -2.60
N THR A 634 -4.33 -4.20 -2.89
CA THR A 634 -5.71 -4.44 -3.35
C THR A 634 -6.70 -4.03 -2.27
N PHE A 635 -6.44 -4.38 -0.99
CA PHE A 635 -7.26 -3.95 0.14
C PHE A 635 -7.43 -2.42 0.16
N TRP A 636 -6.33 -1.67 -0.01
CA TRP A 636 -6.38 -0.20 -0.02
C TRP A 636 -7.04 0.38 -1.26
N LYS A 637 -6.79 -0.18 -2.45
CA LYS A 637 -7.45 0.25 -3.69
C LYS A 637 -8.96 0.07 -3.61
N GLU A 638 -9.42 -1.11 -3.18
CA GLU A 638 -10.84 -1.39 -2.99
C GLU A 638 -11.45 -0.48 -1.92
N THR A 639 -10.71 -0.18 -0.84
CA THR A 639 -11.15 0.77 0.20
C THR A 639 -11.26 2.19 -0.36
N SER A 640 -10.27 2.67 -1.12
CA SER A 640 -10.28 3.99 -1.76
C SER A 640 -11.45 4.11 -2.74
N ASP A 641 -11.65 3.11 -3.61
CA ASP A 641 -12.76 3.09 -4.57
C ASP A 641 -14.12 3.06 -3.86
N PHE A 642 -14.26 2.25 -2.81
CA PHE A 642 -15.47 2.20 -2.00
C PHE A 642 -15.76 3.56 -1.34
N LEU A 643 -14.80 4.16 -0.65
CA LEU A 643 -14.98 5.46 0.00
C LEU A 643 -15.24 6.57 -1.01
N LYS A 644 -14.55 6.58 -2.15
CA LYS A 644 -14.72 7.56 -3.21
C LYS A 644 -16.13 7.53 -3.80
N ASN A 645 -16.77 6.36 -3.89
CA ASN A 645 -18.06 6.17 -4.56
C ASN A 645 -19.27 6.20 -3.60
N ASN A 646 -19.07 6.18 -2.28
CA ASN A 646 -20.16 6.21 -1.30
C ASN A 646 -20.49 7.63 -0.81
N GLU A 647 -21.34 8.32 -1.56
CA GLU A 647 -21.80 9.68 -1.22
C GLU A 647 -22.45 9.77 0.17
N ASN A 648 -23.12 8.70 0.62
CA ASN A 648 -23.82 8.64 1.91
C ASN A 648 -22.93 8.93 3.13
N TYR A 649 -21.61 8.74 3.02
CA TYR A 649 -20.67 9.02 4.12
C TYR A 649 -20.35 10.49 4.28
N TYR A 650 -20.66 11.31 3.27
CA TYR A 650 -20.25 12.70 3.21
C TYR A 650 -21.42 13.69 3.33
N ILE A 651 -22.64 13.16 3.48
CA ILE A 651 -23.83 13.94 3.77
C ILE A 651 -23.86 14.21 5.28
N TYR A 652 -24.13 15.46 5.64
CA TYR A 652 -24.40 15.80 7.03
C TYR A 652 -25.77 15.23 7.42
N ILE A 653 -25.80 14.33 8.40
CA ILE A 653 -27.06 13.82 8.99
C ILE A 653 -27.24 14.50 10.35
N PRO A 654 -28.00 15.61 10.46
CA PRO A 654 -28.47 16.08 11.75
C PRO A 654 -29.44 15.05 12.34
N THR A 655 -29.57 15.06 13.66
CA THR A 655 -30.44 14.15 14.45
C THR A 655 -31.82 13.92 13.81
N ALA A 656 -32.46 12.79 14.17
CA ALA A 656 -33.66 12.18 13.54
C ALA A 656 -34.95 13.04 13.39
N HIS A 657 -34.91 14.37 13.51
CA HIS A 657 -36.05 15.27 13.33
C HIS A 657 -36.00 16.15 12.08
N ASP A 658 -34.93 16.07 11.28
CA ASP A 658 -34.72 16.91 10.08
C ASP A 658 -34.89 16.12 8.76
N TYR A 659 -35.85 15.20 8.70
CA TYR A 659 -36.05 14.36 7.50
C TYR A 659 -36.32 15.16 6.21
N LYS A 660 -36.96 16.35 6.30
CA LYS A 660 -37.15 17.25 5.15
C LYS A 660 -35.86 17.99 4.75
N ASP A 661 -34.99 18.27 5.71
CA ASP A 661 -33.74 19.00 5.49
C ASP A 661 -32.63 18.07 4.96
N ILE A 662 -32.62 16.80 5.37
CA ILE A 662 -31.70 15.76 4.86
C ILE A 662 -31.86 15.58 3.34
N GLU A 663 -33.09 15.60 2.82
CA GLU A 663 -33.35 15.43 1.39
C GLU A 663 -32.86 16.62 0.55
N THR A 664 -32.77 17.82 1.12
CA THR A 664 -32.29 19.03 0.41
C THR A 664 -30.77 19.21 0.58
N SER A 665 -30.24 18.97 1.78
CA SER A 665 -28.79 18.95 2.11
C SER A 665 -28.04 17.93 1.24
N SER A 666 -28.57 16.70 1.14
CA SER A 666 -28.02 15.65 0.26
C SER A 666 -27.98 16.04 -1.22
N LYS A 667 -28.87 16.93 -1.68
CA LYS A 667 -28.96 17.35 -3.09
C LYS A 667 -28.01 18.46 -3.47
N ILE A 668 -27.53 19.29 -2.54
CA ILE A 668 -26.67 20.46 -2.83
C ILE A 668 -25.20 20.21 -2.46
N ARG A 669 -24.94 19.38 -1.43
CA ARG A 669 -23.58 19.07 -0.94
C ARG A 669 -22.58 18.75 -2.05
N PHE A 670 -23.00 18.00 -3.06
CA PHE A 670 -22.13 17.49 -4.13
C PHE A 670 -22.14 18.33 -5.41
N LYS A 671 -22.84 19.47 -5.43
CA LYS A 671 -23.00 20.29 -6.64
C LYS A 671 -22.06 21.49 -6.65
N ARG A 672 -21.56 21.84 -7.84
CA ARG A 672 -20.91 23.12 -8.09
C ARG A 672 -21.87 24.09 -8.74
N LEU A 673 -21.95 25.30 -8.21
CA LEU A 673 -22.70 26.39 -8.81
C LEU A 673 -21.81 27.12 -9.83
N ASN A 674 -22.35 27.31 -11.03
CA ASN A 674 -21.73 28.09 -12.09
C ASN A 674 -22.45 29.44 -12.22
N ILE A 675 -21.69 30.52 -12.32
CA ILE A 675 -22.19 31.88 -12.55
C ILE A 675 -21.48 32.47 -13.76
N THR A 676 -22.25 32.93 -14.75
CA THR A 676 -21.72 33.77 -15.84
C THR A 676 -22.04 35.22 -15.56
N LEU A 677 -21.15 36.13 -15.93
CA LEU A 677 -21.32 37.56 -15.77
C LEU A 677 -21.61 38.22 -17.10
N LYS A 678 -22.29 39.37 -17.10
CA LYS A 678 -22.55 40.15 -18.33
C LYS A 678 -21.29 40.78 -18.91
N ASP A 679 -20.31 41.10 -18.06
CA ASP A 679 -19.00 41.60 -18.43
C ASP A 679 -17.95 40.89 -17.58
N THR A 680 -16.86 40.45 -18.20
CA THR A 680 -15.72 39.77 -17.56
C THR A 680 -14.39 40.46 -17.87
N LYS A 681 -14.43 41.67 -18.43
CA LYS A 681 -13.25 42.40 -18.86
C LYS A 681 -12.32 42.70 -17.68
N GLY A 682 -11.08 42.23 -17.76
CA GLY A 682 -10.05 42.44 -16.73
C GLY A 682 -9.90 41.26 -15.76
N LEU A 683 -10.82 40.30 -15.77
CA LEU A 683 -10.70 39.10 -14.93
C LEU A 683 -9.66 38.13 -15.49
N LEU A 684 -8.75 37.69 -14.63
CA LEU A 684 -7.78 36.63 -14.93
C LEU A 684 -8.29 35.29 -14.38
N ARG A 685 -7.84 34.18 -14.97
CA ARG A 685 -8.09 32.85 -14.40
C ARG A 685 -7.49 32.78 -13.00
N GLY A 686 -8.28 32.33 -12.03
CA GLY A 686 -7.85 32.31 -10.64
C GLY A 686 -8.99 32.08 -9.68
N THR A 687 -8.65 31.98 -8.39
CA THR A 687 -9.63 31.87 -7.32
C THR A 687 -10.00 33.27 -6.82
N TYR A 688 -11.29 33.48 -6.62
CA TYR A 688 -11.88 34.73 -6.18
C TYR A 688 -12.82 34.49 -5.00
N VAL A 689 -12.96 35.49 -4.15
CA VAL A 689 -14.01 35.58 -3.15
C VAL A 689 -15.14 36.42 -3.74
N ALA A 690 -16.31 35.81 -3.91
CA ALA A 690 -17.51 36.47 -4.39
C ALA A 690 -18.50 36.71 -3.24
N LYS A 691 -18.91 37.96 -3.04
CA LYS A 691 -19.98 38.35 -2.12
C LYS A 691 -21.31 38.38 -2.85
N PHE A 692 -22.18 37.44 -2.51
CA PHE A 692 -23.53 37.31 -3.03
C PHE A 692 -24.54 37.44 -1.88
N LYS A 693 -25.46 38.42 -1.97
CA LYS A 693 -26.44 38.75 -0.89
C LYS A 693 -25.80 38.86 0.51
N LYS A 694 -24.62 39.48 0.60
CA LYS A 694 -23.77 39.66 1.80
C LYS A 694 -23.05 38.40 2.31
N LEU A 695 -23.18 37.27 1.63
CA LEU A 695 -22.50 36.01 1.97
C LEU A 695 -21.31 35.82 1.05
N SER A 696 -20.19 35.35 1.59
CA SER A 696 -18.95 35.15 0.84
C SER A 696 -18.85 33.71 0.34
N ILE A 697 -18.50 33.56 -0.94
CA ILE A 697 -18.40 32.28 -1.64
C ILE A 697 -17.08 32.27 -2.40
N VAL A 698 -16.27 31.24 -2.18
CA VAL A 698 -15.03 31.03 -2.93
C VAL A 698 -15.35 30.36 -4.26
N MET A 699 -14.87 30.96 -5.34
CA MET A 699 -15.13 30.54 -6.72
C MET A 699 -13.86 30.59 -7.55
N TYR A 700 -13.72 29.69 -8.52
CA TYR A 700 -12.67 29.73 -9.53
C TYR A 700 -13.23 30.27 -10.85
N PHE A 701 -12.57 31.26 -11.44
CA PHE A 701 -12.89 31.77 -12.77
C PHE A 701 -12.08 31.01 -13.83
N ASP A 702 -12.76 30.33 -14.75
CA ASP A 702 -12.13 29.53 -15.81
C ASP A 702 -11.82 30.32 -17.10
N GLY A 703 -12.15 31.62 -17.11
CA GLY A 703 -12.06 32.49 -18.28
C GLY A 703 -13.41 32.79 -18.93
N GLU A 704 -14.44 32.00 -18.65
CA GLU A 704 -15.80 32.18 -19.16
C GLU A 704 -16.82 32.31 -18.02
N LYS A 705 -16.69 31.50 -16.97
CA LYS A 705 -17.63 31.43 -15.85
C LYS A 705 -16.91 31.26 -14.52
N PHE A 706 -17.59 31.65 -13.45
CA PHE A 706 -17.21 31.35 -12.08
C PHE A 706 -17.80 30.00 -11.65
N ILE A 707 -16.98 29.15 -11.04
CA ILE A 707 -17.35 27.82 -10.56
C ILE A 707 -17.09 27.79 -9.06
N THR A 708 -18.06 27.46 -8.23
CA THR A 708 -17.83 27.36 -6.77
C THR A 708 -16.84 26.26 -6.43
N THR A 709 -15.94 26.56 -5.48
CA THR A 709 -14.89 25.66 -5.01
C THR A 709 -14.99 25.41 -3.51
N GLN A 710 -16.22 25.41 -2.97
CA GLN A 710 -16.51 25.20 -1.57
C GLN A 710 -17.78 24.37 -1.36
N ASN A 711 -17.94 23.81 -0.16
CA ASN A 711 -19.19 23.23 0.29
C ASN A 711 -20.29 24.31 0.30
N LEU A 712 -21.37 24.06 -0.46
CA LEU A 712 -22.55 24.92 -0.50
C LEU A 712 -23.58 24.57 0.57
N ASP A 713 -23.45 23.39 1.18
CA ASP A 713 -24.27 22.92 2.29
C ASP A 713 -23.59 23.24 3.63
N ILE A 714 -23.39 24.53 3.88
CA ILE A 714 -22.87 25.08 5.13
C ILE A 714 -23.93 25.97 5.79
N PRO A 715 -23.95 26.10 7.13
CA PRO A 715 -24.97 26.87 7.85
C PRO A 715 -25.13 28.30 7.35
N GLU A 716 -24.04 28.96 6.94
CA GLU A 716 -24.03 30.34 6.44
C GLU A 716 -24.74 30.50 5.10
N LEU A 717 -24.81 29.42 4.29
CA LEU A 717 -25.46 29.40 2.97
C LEU A 717 -26.81 28.70 3.01
N LYS A 718 -27.27 28.23 4.17
CA LYS A 718 -28.50 27.46 4.30
C LYS A 718 -29.71 28.27 3.80
N GLY A 719 -30.46 27.69 2.87
CA GLY A 719 -31.63 28.32 2.26
C GLY A 719 -31.32 29.36 1.17
N LEU A 720 -30.04 29.66 0.89
CA LEU A 720 -29.66 30.57 -0.18
C LEU A 720 -29.79 29.91 -1.56
N PHE A 721 -29.37 28.65 -1.69
CA PHE A 721 -29.44 27.93 -2.96
C PHE A 721 -30.53 26.87 -2.92
N ASP A 722 -31.36 26.87 -3.96
CA ASP A 722 -32.38 25.85 -4.17
C ASP A 722 -31.76 24.58 -4.79
N ASP A 723 -32.43 23.44 -4.69
CA ASP A 723 -31.93 22.15 -5.16
C ASP A 723 -31.92 21.98 -6.70
N THR A 724 -32.65 22.83 -7.44
CA THR A 724 -32.79 22.76 -8.90
C THR A 724 -32.37 24.04 -9.62
N THR A 725 -31.81 23.89 -10.81
CA THR A 725 -31.36 25.01 -11.66
C THR A 725 -32.49 25.99 -12.00
N ASP A 726 -33.72 25.52 -12.23
CA ASP A 726 -34.83 26.41 -12.59
C ASP A 726 -35.17 27.42 -11.49
N LYS A 727 -35.02 27.03 -10.23
CA LYS A 727 -35.25 27.94 -9.10
C LYS A 727 -34.12 28.96 -8.94
N LEU A 728 -32.89 28.63 -9.35
CA LEU A 728 -31.74 29.55 -9.32
C LEU A 728 -31.86 30.70 -10.33
N LYS A 729 -32.66 30.55 -11.40
CA LYS A 729 -32.90 31.60 -12.41
C LYS A 729 -33.44 32.90 -11.82
N LYS A 730 -34.02 32.87 -10.62
CA LYS A 730 -34.46 34.06 -9.88
C LYS A 730 -33.31 35.04 -9.56
N TYR A 731 -32.06 34.57 -9.64
CA TYR A 731 -30.85 35.36 -9.38
C TYR A 731 -30.26 36.02 -10.64
N ILE A 732 -30.83 35.78 -11.83
CA ILE A 732 -30.39 36.44 -13.05
C ILE A 732 -30.66 37.95 -12.94
N GLY A 733 -29.62 38.76 -13.20
CA GLY A 733 -29.68 40.22 -13.07
C GLY A 733 -29.33 40.77 -11.68
N ASP A 734 -29.12 39.90 -10.67
CA ASP A 734 -28.58 40.34 -9.37
C ASP A 734 -27.13 40.82 -9.48
N GLU A 735 -26.73 41.69 -8.54
CA GLU A 735 -25.35 42.17 -8.40
C GLU A 735 -24.52 41.19 -7.56
N ILE A 736 -23.26 40.98 -7.97
CA ILE A 736 -22.25 40.21 -7.26
C ILE A 736 -20.96 41.01 -7.14
N GLU A 737 -20.38 41.03 -5.95
CA GLU A 737 -19.11 41.71 -5.66
C GLU A 737 -17.97 40.67 -5.65
N ILE A 738 -16.87 40.91 -6.37
CA ILE A 738 -15.81 39.91 -6.56
C ILE A 738 -14.42 40.50 -6.23
N GLU A 739 -13.58 39.73 -5.56
CA GLU A 739 -12.19 40.06 -5.22
C GLU A 739 -11.26 38.85 -5.47
N LEU A 740 -10.07 39.09 -6.02
CA LEU A 740 -9.07 38.03 -6.25
C LEU A 740 -8.52 37.52 -4.91
N GLU A 741 -8.46 36.21 -4.72
CA GLU A 741 -7.94 35.62 -3.47
C GLU A 741 -6.44 35.90 -3.33
N GLY A 742 -6.01 36.42 -2.18
CA GLY A 742 -4.58 36.60 -1.84
C GLY A 742 -3.96 37.96 -2.19
N THR A 743 -4.70 38.91 -2.79
CA THR A 743 -4.23 40.30 -2.97
C THR A 743 -4.48 41.15 -1.73
N LYS A 744 -3.67 42.22 -1.53
CA LYS A 744 -3.95 43.20 -0.47
C LYS A 744 -5.31 43.88 -0.76
N PRO A 745 -6.14 44.13 0.27
CA PRO A 745 -7.55 44.44 0.11
C PRO A 745 -7.73 45.86 -0.39
N ASP A 746 -7.86 46.08 -1.70
CA ASP A 746 -8.02 47.44 -2.21
C ASP A 746 -9.24 47.68 -3.11
N LYS A 747 -10.12 46.70 -3.39
CA LYS A 747 -11.57 46.87 -3.68
C LYS A 747 -12.22 45.60 -4.24
N PHE A 748 -13.43 45.28 -3.75
CA PHE A 748 -14.37 44.42 -4.47
C PHE A 748 -14.88 45.16 -5.72
N GLU A 749 -14.89 44.47 -6.86
CA GLU A 749 -15.48 44.97 -8.09
C GLU A 749 -16.90 44.40 -8.27
N ARG A 750 -17.80 45.19 -8.86
CA ARG A 750 -19.22 44.87 -8.97
C ARG A 750 -19.56 44.40 -10.38
N TYR A 751 -20.24 43.27 -10.46
CA TYR A 751 -20.67 42.66 -11.71
C TYR A 751 -22.15 42.29 -11.66
N ILE A 752 -22.76 42.15 -12.83
CA ILE A 752 -24.15 41.69 -12.97
C ILE A 752 -24.15 40.24 -13.44
N ILE A 753 -24.91 39.41 -12.74
CA ILE A 753 -25.12 38.00 -13.08
C ILE A 753 -25.90 37.91 -14.41
N ASN A 754 -25.32 37.20 -15.38
CA ASN A 754 -25.94 36.88 -16.65
C ASN A 754 -26.72 35.56 -16.60
N ASP A 755 -26.13 34.53 -16.00
CA ASP A 755 -26.77 33.22 -15.83
C ASP A 755 -26.24 32.49 -14.59
N VAL A 756 -27.05 31.61 -14.01
CA VAL A 756 -26.73 30.81 -12.81
C VAL A 756 -27.31 29.41 -12.94
N PHE A 757 -26.45 28.40 -12.83
CA PHE A 757 -26.87 27.00 -12.96
C PHE A 757 -25.95 26.04 -12.21
N TYR A 758 -26.44 24.84 -11.89
CA TYR A 758 -25.57 23.79 -11.38
C TYR A 758 -24.75 23.15 -12.51
N GLY A 759 -23.43 23.12 -12.33
CA GLY A 759 -22.48 22.47 -13.22
C GLY A 759 -22.18 21.04 -12.79
N SER A 760 -20.89 20.69 -12.80
CA SER A 760 -20.42 19.34 -12.45
C SER A 760 -20.64 18.99 -10.97
N TYR A 761 -20.79 17.70 -10.69
CA TYR A 761 -20.79 17.15 -9.34
C TYR A 761 -19.36 16.90 -8.82
N TYR A 762 -19.23 16.71 -7.51
CA TYR A 762 -17.98 16.36 -6.85
C TYR A 762 -18.22 15.46 -5.64
N ASN A 763 -17.26 14.58 -5.34
CA ASN A 763 -17.22 13.87 -4.06
C ASN A 763 -16.16 14.52 -3.18
N PRO A 764 -16.44 14.79 -1.88
CA PRO A 764 -15.50 15.44 -0.98
C PRO A 764 -14.45 14.44 -0.48
N PHE A 765 -13.62 13.94 -1.40
CA PHE A 765 -12.61 12.94 -1.12
C PHE A 765 -11.37 13.21 -1.96
N LEU A 766 -10.19 13.15 -1.32
CA LEU A 766 -8.92 13.17 -2.02
C LEU A 766 -7.97 12.12 -1.46
N GLU A 767 -7.45 11.28 -2.33
CA GLU A 767 -6.32 10.40 -2.01
C GLU A 767 -5.00 11.19 -2.01
N VAL A 768 -4.21 11.04 -0.95
CA VAL A 768 -2.90 11.71 -0.76
C VAL A 768 -1.76 10.76 -1.11
N LEU A 769 -1.84 9.53 -0.60
CA LEU A 769 -0.91 8.45 -0.89
C LEU A 769 -1.66 7.12 -0.78
N LEU A 770 -1.35 6.19 -1.68
CA LEU A 770 -1.76 4.80 -1.58
C LEU A 770 -0.57 3.92 -1.97
N SER A 771 -0.24 2.99 -1.08
CA SER A 771 0.85 2.03 -1.23
C SER A 771 0.45 0.72 -0.53
N PRO A 772 1.22 -0.37 -0.68
CA PRO A 772 0.91 -1.62 0.01
C PRO A 772 0.94 -1.53 1.54
N VAL A 773 1.75 -0.64 2.10
CA VAL A 773 1.90 -0.48 3.56
C VAL A 773 1.11 0.71 4.10
N THR A 774 0.94 1.77 3.33
CA THR A 774 0.39 3.06 3.80
C THR A 774 -0.73 3.56 2.91
N PHE A 775 -1.76 4.13 3.53
CA PHE A 775 -2.74 4.97 2.84
C PHE A 775 -2.94 6.31 3.58
N GLN A 776 -3.33 7.34 2.82
CA GLN A 776 -3.72 8.66 3.32
C GLN A 776 -4.85 9.23 2.47
N PHE A 777 -5.97 9.59 3.11
CA PHE A 777 -7.14 10.21 2.49
C PHE A 777 -7.49 11.52 3.20
N ILE A 778 -7.98 12.51 2.45
CA ILE A 778 -8.56 13.74 2.99
C ILE A 778 -10.07 13.68 2.79
N VAL A 779 -10.80 13.83 3.89
CA VAL A 779 -12.25 13.64 3.98
C VAL A 779 -12.89 14.72 4.89
N PRO A 780 -14.20 14.94 4.82
CA PRO A 780 -14.91 15.79 5.77
C PRO A 780 -14.73 15.24 7.19
N ALA A 781 -14.48 16.10 8.18
CA ALA A 781 -14.22 15.63 9.55
C ALA A 781 -15.38 14.79 10.12
N ASN A 782 -16.61 15.22 9.92
CA ASN A 782 -17.82 14.50 10.34
C ASN A 782 -18.01 13.09 9.76
N SER A 783 -17.31 12.74 8.67
CA SER A 783 -17.38 11.40 8.06
C SER A 783 -16.48 10.37 8.73
N VAL A 784 -15.48 10.82 9.51
CA VAL A 784 -14.42 9.99 10.09
C VAL A 784 -14.95 8.79 10.88
N PRO A 785 -15.94 8.91 11.79
CA PRO A 785 -16.39 7.75 12.57
C PRO A 785 -16.89 6.60 11.68
N LYS A 786 -17.66 6.95 10.65
CA LYS A 786 -18.19 5.95 9.72
C LYS A 786 -17.07 5.32 8.91
N ILE A 787 -16.11 6.11 8.45
CA ILE A 787 -14.94 5.63 7.68
C ILE A 787 -14.09 4.65 8.51
N ILE A 788 -13.77 4.98 9.76
CA ILE A 788 -12.99 4.09 10.64
C ILE A 788 -13.70 2.75 10.81
N SER A 789 -15.00 2.78 11.10
CA SER A 789 -15.80 1.56 11.31
C SER A 789 -15.87 0.68 10.04
N GLU A 790 -15.98 1.27 8.85
CA GLU A 790 -15.95 0.53 7.58
C GLU A 790 -14.57 -0.09 7.29
N ILE A 791 -13.49 0.65 7.51
CA ILE A 791 -12.12 0.15 7.32
C ILE A 791 -11.86 -1.02 8.28
N HIS A 792 -12.23 -0.86 9.56
CA HIS A 792 -12.07 -1.91 10.57
C HIS A 792 -12.89 -3.16 10.26
N ALA A 793 -14.13 -3.00 9.76
CA ALA A 793 -14.97 -4.12 9.34
C ALA A 793 -14.37 -4.89 8.15
N LYS A 794 -13.88 -4.17 7.12
CA LYS A 794 -13.21 -4.80 5.97
C LYS A 794 -11.94 -5.53 6.41
N TYR A 795 -11.13 -4.92 7.28
CA TYR A 795 -9.92 -5.54 7.84
C TYR A 795 -10.25 -6.82 8.61
N SER A 796 -11.25 -6.78 9.49
CA SER A 796 -11.70 -7.96 10.24
C SER A 796 -12.14 -9.11 9.32
N LEU A 797 -12.74 -8.80 8.17
CA LEU A 797 -13.20 -9.79 7.19
C LEU A 797 -12.05 -10.39 6.36
N GLU A 798 -11.13 -9.56 5.88
CA GLU A 798 -10.08 -9.98 4.91
C GLU A 798 -8.75 -10.37 5.57
N MET A 799 -8.47 -9.86 6.76
CA MET A 799 -7.22 -10.11 7.51
C MET A 799 -7.45 -10.82 8.84
N GLY A 800 -8.71 -11.12 9.21
CA GLY A 800 -9.05 -11.78 10.48
C GLY A 800 -8.36 -13.13 10.71
N ASN A 801 -8.03 -13.85 9.63
CA ASN A 801 -7.27 -15.11 9.68
C ASN A 801 -5.82 -14.95 10.19
N VAL A 802 -5.28 -13.73 10.18
CA VAL A 802 -3.95 -13.40 10.70
C VAL A 802 -4.02 -12.31 11.78
N ALA A 803 -5.17 -12.14 12.42
CA ALA A 803 -5.36 -11.16 13.48
C ALA A 803 -4.30 -11.34 14.58
N GLY A 804 -3.77 -10.21 15.06
CA GLY A 804 -2.65 -10.17 16.01
C GLY A 804 -1.26 -10.39 15.40
N ARG A 805 -1.15 -10.61 14.08
CA ARG A 805 0.15 -10.71 13.36
C ARG A 805 0.32 -9.72 12.21
N LEU A 806 -0.75 -9.15 11.68
CA LEU A 806 -0.71 -8.08 10.67
C LEU A 806 -1.49 -6.87 11.18
N PRO A 807 -0.90 -6.00 12.03
CA PRO A 807 -1.64 -4.92 12.66
C PRO A 807 -2.12 -3.89 11.64
N LEU A 808 -3.34 -3.38 11.84
CA LEU A 808 -3.88 -2.20 11.17
C LEU A 808 -3.84 -1.01 12.14
N ASN A 809 -2.95 -0.07 11.88
CA ASN A 809 -2.84 1.16 12.67
C ASN A 809 -3.52 2.31 11.92
N LEU A 810 -4.46 3.00 12.56
CA LEU A 810 -5.24 4.10 12.02
C LEU A 810 -4.99 5.41 12.77
N GLY A 811 -4.85 6.48 12.02
CA GLY A 811 -4.55 7.81 12.52
C GLY A 811 -5.45 8.86 11.90
N VAL A 812 -5.86 9.86 12.67
CA VAL A 812 -6.67 10.98 12.16
C VAL A 812 -6.13 12.33 12.58
N VAL A 813 -5.80 13.17 11.60
CA VAL A 813 -5.44 14.57 11.83
C VAL A 813 -6.60 15.47 11.42
N PHE A 814 -7.27 16.07 12.39
CA PHE A 814 -8.32 17.05 12.17
C PHE A 814 -7.73 18.46 12.07
N PHE A 815 -8.30 19.30 11.21
CA PHE A 815 -7.86 20.68 11.05
C PHE A 815 -8.97 21.55 10.45
N ASP A 816 -8.89 22.86 10.66
CA ASP A 816 -9.74 23.82 9.94
C ASP A 816 -9.29 23.92 8.48
N SER A 817 -10.20 24.10 7.52
CA SER A 817 -9.84 24.19 6.09
C SER A 817 -8.88 25.34 5.77
N LYS A 818 -8.77 26.34 6.66
CA LYS A 818 -7.81 27.45 6.57
C LYS A 818 -6.42 27.14 7.15
N THR A 819 -6.27 26.00 7.81
CA THR A 819 -4.97 25.54 8.36
C THR A 819 -4.02 25.25 7.21
N ALA A 820 -2.74 25.62 7.36
CA ALA A 820 -1.74 25.35 6.34
C ALA A 820 -1.60 23.84 6.08
N LEU A 821 -1.83 23.43 4.84
CA LEU A 821 -1.92 22.02 4.46
C LEU A 821 -0.63 21.23 4.75
N TYR A 822 0.54 21.82 4.49
CA TYR A 822 1.83 21.19 4.78
C TYR A 822 1.96 20.78 6.26
N ALA A 823 1.34 21.55 7.18
CA ALA A 823 1.36 21.23 8.61
C ALA A 823 0.47 20.03 8.94
N ALA A 824 -0.68 19.91 8.27
CA ALA A 824 -1.58 18.76 8.40
C ALA A 824 -0.95 17.48 7.80
N VAL A 825 -0.30 17.57 6.63
CA VAL A 825 0.40 16.42 6.02
C VAL A 825 1.64 16.02 6.84
N ASN A 826 2.39 16.98 7.39
CA ASN A 826 3.49 16.68 8.32
C ASN A 826 2.98 15.97 9.59
N ALA A 827 1.86 16.44 10.15
CA ALA A 827 1.22 15.80 11.30
C ALA A 827 0.82 14.35 10.98
N SER A 828 0.19 14.09 9.83
CA SER A 828 -0.22 12.74 9.45
C SER A 828 0.98 11.83 9.18
N ARG A 829 2.07 12.36 8.61
CA ARG A 829 3.34 11.64 8.44
C ARG A 829 3.98 11.27 9.78
N ARG A 830 3.97 12.16 10.77
CA ARG A 830 4.49 11.87 12.12
C ARG A 830 3.71 10.73 12.79
N MET A 831 2.40 10.69 12.59
CA MET A 831 1.53 9.63 13.11
C MET A 831 1.86 8.29 12.46
N LEU A 832 2.04 8.26 11.13
CA LEU A 832 2.51 7.06 10.41
C LEU A 832 3.85 6.53 10.93
N ASN A 833 4.81 7.42 11.19
CA ASN A 833 6.10 7.02 11.76
C ASN A 833 5.97 6.47 13.18
N GLY A 834 5.00 6.95 13.96
CA GLY A 834 4.72 6.41 15.30
C GLY A 834 4.14 5.00 15.29
N PHE A 835 3.53 4.59 14.18
CA PHE A 835 2.92 3.27 13.98
C PHE A 835 3.88 2.20 13.46
N GLU A 836 5.16 2.53 13.26
CA GLU A 836 6.18 1.59 12.83
C GLU A 836 6.80 0.85 14.00
N ASP A 837 7.31 -0.35 13.70
CA ASP A 837 8.11 -1.16 14.62
C ASP A 837 7.47 -1.46 15.98
N VAL A 838 6.15 -1.35 16.07
CA VAL A 838 5.35 -1.71 17.25
C VAL A 838 5.65 -3.16 17.67
N GLU A 839 5.98 -3.36 18.94
CA GLU A 839 6.26 -4.67 19.52
C GLU A 839 4.99 -5.47 19.86
N PHE A 840 5.18 -6.74 20.21
CA PHE A 840 4.11 -7.59 20.72
C PHE A 840 3.62 -7.10 22.10
N MET A 841 2.31 -7.14 22.29
CA MET A 841 1.67 -7.00 23.58
C MET A 841 1.10 -8.34 24.05
N ASP A 842 1.06 -8.55 25.36
CA ASP A 842 0.48 -9.73 25.98
C ASP A 842 -1.01 -9.55 26.24
N PHE A 843 -1.78 -10.59 25.92
CA PHE A 843 -3.22 -10.64 26.12
C PHE A 843 -3.64 -11.96 26.76
N SER A 844 -4.51 -11.90 27.76
CA SER A 844 -5.16 -13.05 28.36
C SER A 844 -6.52 -13.33 27.71
N VAL A 845 -6.82 -14.61 27.45
CA VAL A 845 -8.12 -15.05 26.95
C VAL A 845 -9.14 -14.99 28.09
N SER A 846 -10.01 -13.97 28.08
CA SER A 846 -10.97 -13.74 29.17
C SER A 846 -12.25 -14.57 29.03
N ASN A 847 -12.73 -14.74 27.80
CA ASN A 847 -13.87 -15.59 27.49
C ASN A 847 -13.65 -16.31 26.15
N PHE A 848 -13.73 -17.64 26.20
CA PHE A 848 -13.64 -18.51 25.02
C PHE A 848 -14.75 -19.56 25.06
N SER A 849 -15.58 -19.56 24.02
CA SER A 849 -16.47 -20.68 23.73
C SER A 849 -16.05 -21.31 22.42
N LYS A 850 -15.96 -22.65 22.37
CA LYS A 850 -15.63 -23.41 21.15
C LYS A 850 -16.64 -23.14 20.03
N ASP A 851 -17.90 -22.89 20.39
CA ASP A 851 -19.01 -22.61 19.46
C ASP A 851 -19.17 -21.12 19.14
N SER A 852 -18.51 -20.23 19.89
CA SER A 852 -18.53 -18.79 19.62
C SER A 852 -17.63 -18.44 18.44
N PRO A 853 -18.10 -17.64 17.47
CA PRO A 853 -17.28 -17.09 16.39
C PRO A 853 -16.38 -15.94 16.88
N ILE A 854 -16.33 -15.65 18.17
CA ILE A 854 -15.57 -14.53 18.75
C ILE A 854 -14.63 -15.06 19.84
N VAL A 855 -13.40 -14.55 19.86
CA VAL A 855 -12.42 -14.69 20.94
C VAL A 855 -12.29 -13.34 21.64
N ASN A 856 -12.58 -13.31 22.95
CA ASN A 856 -12.39 -12.12 23.76
C ASN A 856 -11.03 -12.21 24.46
N LEU A 857 -10.27 -11.12 24.36
CA LEU A 857 -8.93 -11.00 24.91
C LEU A 857 -8.85 -9.72 25.72
N GLU A 858 -8.10 -9.77 26.82
CA GLU A 858 -7.84 -8.64 27.70
C GLU A 858 -6.33 -8.39 27.77
N VAL A 859 -5.90 -7.13 27.72
CA VAL A 859 -4.48 -6.81 27.89
C VAL A 859 -3.99 -7.32 29.24
N ASP A 860 -2.93 -8.12 29.22
CA ASP A 860 -2.34 -8.73 30.42
C ASP A 860 -1.32 -7.75 31.03
N ASN A 861 -1.78 -6.85 31.90
CA ASN A 861 -0.91 -5.87 32.55
C ASN A 861 -1.19 -5.77 34.07
N LEU A 862 -0.30 -6.40 34.85
CA LEU A 862 -0.36 -6.47 36.32
C LEU A 862 -0.38 -5.09 37.00
N GLU A 863 0.10 -4.03 36.34
CA GLU A 863 0.04 -2.67 36.88
C GLU A 863 -1.36 -2.05 36.83
N VAL A 864 -2.19 -2.45 35.85
CA VAL A 864 -3.57 -1.96 35.65
C VAL A 864 -4.50 -2.53 36.71
N ASP A 865 -4.32 -3.83 37.05
CA ASP A 865 -5.10 -4.54 38.06
C ASP A 865 -5.02 -3.91 39.46
N ASN A 866 -3.89 -3.26 39.78
CA ASN A 866 -3.66 -2.63 41.08
C ASN A 866 -4.04 -1.13 41.13
N GLN A 867 -4.44 -0.52 40.00
CA GLN A 867 -4.67 0.93 39.88
C GLN A 867 -6.13 1.32 39.60
N GLY A 868 -7.07 0.36 39.54
CA GLY A 868 -8.48 0.64 39.21
C GLY A 868 -8.68 1.21 37.79
N ILE A 869 -7.68 1.03 36.91
CA ILE A 869 -7.71 1.49 35.53
C ILE A 869 -8.52 0.48 34.70
N ARG A 870 -9.21 0.96 33.67
CA ARG A 870 -10.00 0.13 32.75
C ARG A 870 -9.12 -0.91 32.07
N LYS A 871 -9.50 -2.19 32.17
CA LYS A 871 -8.94 -3.25 31.31
C LYS A 871 -9.30 -2.97 29.85
N LYS A 872 -8.30 -3.02 28.99
CA LYS A 872 -8.49 -2.90 27.55
C LYS A 872 -8.83 -4.28 27.00
N GLU A 873 -9.97 -4.38 26.33
CA GLU A 873 -10.49 -5.63 25.76
C GLU A 873 -10.52 -5.53 24.23
N ILE A 874 -10.21 -6.63 23.56
CA ILE A 874 -10.35 -6.77 22.11
C ILE A 874 -11.19 -8.01 21.78
N GLN A 875 -11.95 -7.91 20.70
CA GLN A 875 -12.77 -9.01 20.19
C GLN A 875 -12.28 -9.41 18.81
N LEU A 876 -11.81 -10.64 18.68
CA LEU A 876 -11.35 -11.19 17.40
C LEU A 876 -12.40 -12.15 16.83
N ASN A 877 -12.77 -11.94 15.57
CA ASN A 877 -13.65 -12.86 14.86
C ASN A 877 -12.86 -14.11 14.43
N LYS A 878 -13.31 -15.28 14.86
CA LYS A 878 -12.87 -16.57 14.34
C LYS A 878 -13.35 -16.70 12.91
N CYS A 879 -12.43 -16.98 12.00
CA CYS A 879 -12.81 -17.41 10.68
C CYS A 879 -13.27 -18.87 10.72
N LEU A 880 -14.44 -19.15 10.17
CA LEU A 880 -15.00 -20.50 10.06
C LEU A 880 -14.62 -21.17 8.72
N ASP A 881 -13.77 -20.54 7.91
CA ASP A 881 -13.33 -21.13 6.65
C ASP A 881 -12.39 -22.33 6.87
N GLU A 882 -12.34 -23.24 5.89
CA GLU A 882 -11.45 -24.40 5.97
C GLU A 882 -9.96 -24.04 5.95
N GLN A 883 -9.64 -22.78 5.63
CA GLN A 883 -8.29 -22.25 5.55
C GLN A 883 -7.77 -21.81 6.93
N ALA A 884 -8.66 -21.47 7.87
CA ALA A 884 -8.36 -21.00 9.22
C ALA A 884 -7.44 -21.95 10.00
N LYS A 885 -7.52 -23.27 9.76
CA LYS A 885 -6.62 -24.26 10.38
C LYS A 885 -5.13 -24.07 10.04
N TYR A 886 -4.82 -23.35 8.95
CA TYR A 886 -3.46 -23.06 8.52
C TYR A 886 -2.99 -21.65 8.92
N TYR A 887 -3.93 -20.71 9.03
CA TYR A 887 -3.64 -19.30 9.21
C TYR A 887 -3.94 -18.80 10.61
N PHE A 888 -5.07 -19.17 11.22
CA PHE A 888 -5.58 -18.60 12.47
C PHE A 888 -4.81 -19.16 13.68
N ASN A 889 -3.54 -18.77 13.80
CA ASN A 889 -2.61 -19.23 14.82
C ASN A 889 -2.17 -18.08 15.73
N PHE A 890 -1.85 -18.41 16.98
CA PHE A 890 -1.48 -17.48 18.04
C PHE A 890 -0.16 -17.89 18.69
N LEU A 891 0.68 -16.91 19.02
CA LEU A 891 1.90 -17.10 19.81
C LEU A 891 1.50 -17.19 21.28
N LEU A 892 1.83 -18.29 21.95
CA LEU A 892 1.44 -18.62 23.31
C LEU A 892 2.58 -18.31 24.29
N LYS A 893 2.32 -17.44 25.27
CA LYS A 893 3.26 -17.12 26.34
C LYS A 893 3.10 -18.12 27.49
N THR A 894 3.88 -19.20 27.45
CA THR A 894 3.87 -20.23 28.49
C THR A 894 5.17 -21.04 28.49
N SER A 895 5.34 -21.97 29.43
CA SER A 895 6.45 -22.94 29.42
C SER A 895 6.22 -24.02 28.35
N GLU A 896 7.29 -24.52 27.73
CA GLU A 896 7.22 -25.58 26.70
C GLU A 896 6.38 -26.80 27.15
N ASP A 897 6.57 -27.28 28.38
CA ASP A 897 5.81 -28.43 28.93
C ASP A 897 4.29 -28.21 28.99
N LYS A 898 3.85 -26.96 29.14
CA LYS A 898 2.42 -26.59 29.12
C LYS A 898 1.92 -26.46 27.69
N ALA A 899 2.70 -25.80 26.82
CA ALA A 899 2.36 -25.62 25.42
C ALA A 899 2.17 -26.96 24.69
N GLN A 900 3.04 -27.94 24.97
CA GLN A 900 3.01 -29.26 24.33
C GLN A 900 1.76 -30.09 24.62
N LYS A 901 0.97 -29.73 25.65
CA LYS A 901 -0.30 -30.39 25.96
C LYS A 901 -1.42 -29.98 24.99
N LYS A 902 -1.22 -28.88 24.25
CA LYS A 902 -2.15 -28.39 23.23
C LYS A 902 -2.04 -29.26 21.98
N LYS A 903 -3.18 -29.68 21.43
CA LYS A 903 -3.24 -30.60 20.28
C LYS A 903 -2.61 -30.00 19.02
N SER A 904 -2.73 -28.69 18.86
CA SER A 904 -2.24 -27.93 17.71
C SER A 904 -0.84 -27.33 17.91
N PHE A 905 -0.13 -27.71 18.98
CA PHE A 905 1.16 -27.17 19.34
C PHE A 905 2.19 -27.27 18.21
N PHE A 906 2.92 -26.18 18.01
CA PHE A 906 4.05 -26.08 17.10
C PHE A 906 5.15 -25.21 17.70
N LYS A 907 6.40 -25.58 17.45
CA LYS A 907 7.58 -24.78 17.84
C LYS A 907 8.02 -23.91 16.66
N THR A 908 8.06 -22.60 16.87
CA THR A 908 8.41 -21.63 15.82
C THR A 908 9.53 -20.69 16.27
N PHE A 909 9.99 -19.83 15.36
CA PHE A 909 11.01 -18.83 15.64
C PHE A 909 10.59 -17.47 15.09
N ILE A 910 10.66 -16.46 15.95
CA ILE A 910 10.41 -15.04 15.66
C ILE A 910 11.59 -14.28 16.25
N GLU A 911 12.22 -13.40 15.47
CA GLU A 911 13.43 -12.65 15.85
C GLU A 911 14.59 -13.52 16.35
N ASN A 912 14.70 -14.74 15.82
CA ASN A 912 15.61 -15.81 16.29
C ASN A 912 15.33 -16.31 17.72
N GLU A 913 14.27 -15.84 18.36
CA GLU A 913 13.78 -16.37 19.62
C GLU A 913 12.81 -17.53 19.39
N LYS A 914 12.88 -18.51 20.28
CA LYS A 914 12.01 -19.68 20.24
C LYS A 914 10.64 -19.31 20.79
N GLU A 915 9.61 -19.56 19.99
CA GLU A 915 8.22 -19.25 20.33
C GLU A 915 7.32 -20.48 20.20
N PHE A 916 6.18 -20.44 20.87
CA PHE A 916 5.19 -21.52 20.86
C PHE A 916 3.95 -21.06 20.12
N LEU A 917 3.51 -21.83 19.14
CA LEU A 917 2.35 -21.50 18.32
C LEU A 917 1.25 -22.54 18.53
N ILE A 918 0.01 -22.08 18.63
CA ILE A 918 -1.19 -22.92 18.64
C ILE A 918 -2.23 -22.38 17.66
N ASN A 919 -3.12 -23.24 17.18
CA ASN A 919 -4.25 -22.80 16.40
C ASN A 919 -5.32 -22.19 17.32
N GLY A 920 -6.03 -21.16 16.86
CA GLY A 920 -7.06 -20.48 17.64
C GLY A 920 -8.26 -21.35 18.03
N SER A 921 -8.44 -22.52 17.40
CA SER A 921 -9.42 -23.53 17.82
C SER A 921 -9.04 -24.29 19.11
N ASP A 922 -7.78 -24.18 19.54
CA ASP A 922 -7.18 -24.87 20.70
C ASP A 922 -6.82 -23.90 21.85
N LEU A 923 -7.28 -22.64 21.73
CA LEU A 923 -7.23 -21.67 22.82
C LEU A 923 -8.19 -22.06 23.94
N ASP A 924 -7.77 -21.87 25.18
CA ASP A 924 -8.60 -22.03 26.37
C ASP A 924 -8.65 -20.71 27.16
N GLN A 925 -9.68 -20.56 28.00
CA GLN A 925 -9.77 -19.45 28.93
C GLN A 925 -8.54 -19.41 29.86
N GLY A 926 -7.95 -18.23 30.01
CA GLY A 926 -6.74 -18.01 30.81
C GLY A 926 -5.42 -18.26 30.07
N ASP A 927 -5.44 -18.70 28.81
CA ASP A 927 -4.24 -18.70 27.98
C ASP A 927 -3.75 -17.26 27.75
N CYS A 928 -2.44 -17.04 27.78
CA CYS A 928 -1.81 -15.76 27.49
C CYS A 928 -1.13 -15.81 26.12
N VAL A 929 -1.47 -14.87 25.23
CA VAL A 929 -1.00 -14.81 23.85
C VAL A 929 -0.31 -13.48 23.54
N LYS A 930 0.68 -13.52 22.65
CA LYS A 930 1.39 -12.33 22.13
C LYS A 930 0.74 -11.85 20.84
N LEU A 931 0.34 -10.59 20.77
CA LEU A 931 -0.28 -9.98 19.60
C LEU A 931 0.30 -8.60 19.28
N TYR A 932 0.46 -8.30 17.99
CA TYR A 932 0.59 -6.92 17.56
C TYR A 932 -0.77 -6.24 17.69
N PRO A 933 -0.86 -5.16 18.48
CA PRO A 933 -2.09 -4.41 18.63
C PRO A 933 -2.44 -3.65 17.35
N ASN A 934 -3.73 -3.53 17.05
CA ASN A 934 -4.23 -2.53 16.11
C ASN A 934 -4.38 -1.22 16.89
N TYR A 935 -3.78 -0.12 16.42
CA TYR A 935 -3.87 1.18 17.09
C TYR A 935 -4.80 2.16 16.41
N PHE A 936 -5.38 3.06 17.21
CA PHE A 936 -6.12 4.24 16.79
C PHE A 936 -5.56 5.49 17.51
N ASP A 937 -5.18 6.51 16.74
CA ASP A 937 -4.75 7.81 17.27
C ASP A 937 -5.45 8.96 16.52
N PHE A 938 -5.57 10.11 17.20
CA PHE A 938 -6.03 11.33 16.55
C PHE A 938 -5.44 12.60 17.19
N GLU A 939 -5.32 13.66 16.39
CA GLU A 939 -4.93 14.99 16.85
C GLU A 939 -5.74 16.08 16.13
N PHE A 940 -6.08 17.15 16.83
CA PHE A 940 -6.69 18.34 16.24
C PHE A 940 -5.70 19.49 16.18
N LEU A 941 -5.44 19.98 14.97
CA LEU A 941 -4.57 21.13 14.74
C LEU A 941 -5.35 22.44 14.88
N ASP A 942 -5.68 22.80 16.13
CA ASP A 942 -6.18 24.15 16.47
C ASP A 942 -5.14 25.25 16.13
N THR A 943 -3.86 24.86 16.17
CA THR A 943 -2.69 25.63 15.77
C THR A 943 -1.72 24.72 15.04
N THR A 944 -0.88 25.29 14.16
CA THR A 944 0.13 24.48 13.44
C THR A 944 1.13 23.83 14.38
N ALA A 945 1.37 24.38 15.58
CA ALA A 945 2.32 23.86 16.56
C ALA A 945 1.91 22.48 17.12
N ARG A 946 0.61 22.14 17.14
CA ARG A 946 0.11 20.84 17.63
C ARG A 946 0.71 19.64 16.93
N ARG A 947 1.13 19.78 15.65
CA ARG A 947 1.81 18.71 14.93
C ARG A 947 3.06 18.18 15.65
N LEU A 948 3.71 19.02 16.47
CA LEU A 948 4.89 18.65 17.24
C LEU A 948 4.56 17.88 18.53
N GLU A 949 3.28 17.83 18.93
CA GLU A 949 2.79 16.94 20.00
C GLU A 949 2.59 15.51 19.47
N ILE A 950 2.71 15.28 18.16
CA ILE A 950 2.76 13.95 17.56
C ILE A 950 4.18 13.42 17.69
N SER A 951 4.41 12.80 18.83
CA SER A 951 5.64 12.14 19.25
C SER A 951 5.31 10.96 20.16
N TYR A 952 6.02 9.86 19.96
CA TYR A 952 5.85 8.62 20.70
C TYR A 952 7.15 8.30 21.46
N ASP A 953 7.02 7.69 22.62
CA ASP A 953 8.16 7.18 23.39
C ASP A 953 8.60 5.78 22.90
N SER A 954 9.56 5.18 23.61
CA SER A 954 10.05 3.83 23.31
C SER A 954 9.00 2.73 23.47
N ASP A 955 7.95 2.98 24.25
CA ASP A 955 6.85 2.04 24.46
C ASP A 955 5.69 2.30 23.46
N HIS A 956 5.95 3.09 22.42
CA HIS A 956 4.96 3.56 21.43
C HIS A 956 3.76 4.29 22.04
N LYS A 957 3.91 4.89 23.22
CA LYS A 957 2.89 5.74 23.85
C LYS A 957 3.12 7.18 23.46
N ARG A 958 2.03 7.93 23.38
CA ARG A 958 2.06 9.36 23.07
C ARG A 958 2.70 10.12 24.23
N ILE A 959 3.70 10.95 23.93
CA ILE A 959 4.34 11.82 24.91
C ILE A 959 3.42 13.01 25.16
N ASP A 960 2.47 12.84 26.08
CA ASP A 960 1.48 13.88 26.39
C ASP A 960 2.09 15.00 27.24
N LYS A 961 1.95 16.25 26.76
CA LYS A 961 2.29 17.45 27.54
C LYS A 961 1.24 17.81 28.59
N SER A 962 0.03 17.25 28.47
CA SER A 962 -1.10 17.51 29.37
C SER A 962 -1.40 16.29 30.22
N SER A 963 -1.46 16.47 31.54
CA SER A 963 -1.86 15.40 32.47
C SER A 963 -3.35 15.05 32.42
N LEU A 964 -4.14 15.69 31.54
CA LEU A 964 -5.59 15.49 31.40
C LEU A 964 -5.99 14.71 30.15
N LYS A 965 -5.07 14.46 29.20
CA LYS A 965 -5.35 13.59 28.05
C LYS A 965 -5.29 12.12 28.51
N GLY A 966 -6.07 11.27 27.85
CA GLY A 966 -5.98 9.82 27.98
C GLY A 966 -4.72 9.29 27.27
N SER A 967 -4.38 8.03 27.53
CA SER A 967 -3.15 7.42 27.01
C SER A 967 -3.30 7.02 25.54
N LYS A 968 -3.02 7.97 24.63
CA LYS A 968 -2.89 7.68 23.19
C LYS A 968 -1.59 6.90 22.91
N PRO A 969 -1.53 6.09 21.83
CA PRO A 969 -2.67 5.67 21.01
C PRO A 969 -3.59 4.68 21.76
N TYR A 970 -4.85 4.63 21.35
CA TYR A 970 -5.84 3.64 21.82
C TYR A 970 -5.75 2.37 20.98
N LEU A 971 -6.27 1.24 21.45
CA LEU A 971 -6.49 0.10 20.56
C LEU A 971 -7.60 0.44 19.57
N LEU A 972 -7.50 -0.02 18.33
CA LEU A 972 -8.48 0.29 17.28
C LEU A 972 -9.88 -0.20 17.65
N GLU A 973 -9.97 -1.34 18.31
CA GLU A 973 -11.22 -1.92 18.81
C GLU A 973 -11.88 -1.05 19.90
N GLU A 974 -11.12 -0.20 20.60
CA GLU A 974 -11.65 0.78 21.55
C GLU A 974 -12.46 1.89 20.85
N PHE A 975 -12.28 2.09 19.53
CA PHE A 975 -13.08 3.06 18.80
C PHE A 975 -14.59 2.71 18.87
N SER A 976 -14.97 1.49 18.50
CA SER A 976 -16.38 1.08 18.57
C SER A 976 -16.80 0.69 19.99
N SER A 977 -15.95 -0.04 20.73
CA SER A 977 -16.31 -0.55 22.06
C SER A 977 -16.31 0.51 23.16
N VAL A 978 -15.57 1.62 22.97
CA VAL A 978 -15.44 2.70 23.96
C VAL A 978 -15.89 4.04 23.40
N PHE A 979 -15.28 4.56 22.33
CA PHE A 979 -15.59 5.91 21.82
C PHE A 979 -17.04 6.04 21.36
N GLU A 980 -17.48 5.20 20.43
CA GLU A 980 -18.86 5.22 19.91
C GLU A 980 -19.88 4.88 21.02
N LYS A 981 -19.58 3.85 21.82
CA LYS A 981 -20.47 3.41 22.91
C LYS A 981 -20.67 4.51 23.95
N VAL A 982 -19.61 5.17 24.42
CA VAL A 982 -19.69 6.26 25.40
C VAL A 982 -20.42 7.47 24.83
N TRP A 983 -20.14 7.86 23.57
CA TRP A 983 -20.88 8.95 22.94
C TRP A 983 -22.39 8.65 22.87
N ASN A 984 -22.77 7.41 22.55
CA ASN A 984 -24.17 7.00 22.52
C ASN A 984 -24.86 7.07 23.90
N LEU A 985 -24.12 6.84 25.00
CA LEU A 985 -24.66 7.01 26.37
C LEU A 985 -24.99 8.48 26.68
N PHE A 986 -24.26 9.42 26.09
CA PHE A 986 -24.56 10.85 26.18
C PHE A 986 -25.62 11.31 25.18
N ASN A 987 -25.71 10.66 24.02
CA ASN A 987 -26.61 11.03 22.93
C ASN A 987 -28.08 10.62 23.17
N THR A 988 -28.63 11.06 24.29
CA THR A 988 -30.01 10.77 24.72
C THR A 988 -30.85 12.06 24.71
N GLN A 989 -32.18 11.91 24.77
CA GLN A 989 -33.10 13.04 24.92
C GLN A 989 -32.98 13.79 26.25
N TYR A 990 -32.24 13.24 27.23
CA TYR A 990 -32.13 13.78 28.59
C TYR A 990 -30.88 14.63 28.84
N MET A 991 -29.95 14.63 27.90
CA MET A 991 -28.65 15.28 28.03
C MET A 991 -28.56 16.47 27.07
N THR A 992 -28.06 17.61 27.54
CA THR A 992 -27.79 18.80 26.73
C THR A 992 -26.30 19.07 26.60
N THR A 993 -25.88 19.85 25.60
CA THR A 993 -24.50 20.31 25.43
C THR A 993 -24.02 21.10 26.65
N SER A 994 -24.89 21.92 27.26
CA SER A 994 -24.57 22.67 28.47
C SER A 994 -24.28 21.73 29.66
N GLN A 995 -25.06 20.66 29.81
CA GLN A 995 -24.82 19.65 30.85
C GLN A 995 -23.53 18.88 30.62
N LEU A 996 -23.23 18.50 29.37
CA LEU A 996 -21.96 17.85 29.02
C LEU A 996 -20.75 18.72 29.37
N LYS A 997 -20.79 20.01 29.04
CA LYS A 997 -19.73 20.95 29.39
C LYS A 997 -19.55 21.07 30.90
N ASN A 998 -20.66 21.15 31.64
CA ASN A 998 -20.59 21.18 33.10
C ASN A 998 -19.97 19.88 33.67
N ILE A 999 -20.31 18.71 33.13
CA ILE A 999 -19.67 17.44 33.53
C ILE A 999 -18.16 17.52 33.25
N GLN A 1000 -17.78 17.94 32.05
CA GLN A 1000 -16.38 18.06 31.65
C GLN A 1000 -15.60 18.99 32.59
N GLU A 1001 -16.11 20.19 32.87
CA GLU A 1001 -15.47 21.17 33.76
C GLU A 1001 -15.30 20.64 35.18
N ASN A 1002 -16.33 19.97 35.73
CA ASN A 1002 -16.24 19.37 37.07
C ASN A 1002 -15.23 18.22 37.12
N LEU A 1003 -15.14 17.40 36.06
CA LEU A 1003 -14.14 16.34 35.96
C LEU A 1003 -12.73 16.90 35.81
N VAL A 1004 -12.51 17.94 34.99
CA VAL A 1004 -11.22 18.62 34.86
C VAL A 1004 -10.77 19.13 36.23
N LYS A 1005 -11.65 19.83 36.94
CA LYS A 1005 -11.37 20.35 38.27
C LYS A 1005 -11.01 19.23 39.24
N LEU A 1006 -11.81 18.16 39.29
CA LEU A 1006 -11.54 17.01 40.16
C LEU A 1006 -10.16 16.40 39.89
N HIS A 1007 -9.82 16.15 38.63
CA HIS A 1007 -8.52 15.57 38.26
C HIS A 1007 -7.33 16.51 38.51
N MET A 1008 -7.52 17.82 38.38
CA MET A 1008 -6.49 18.81 38.73
C MET A 1008 -6.28 18.89 40.25
N ASP A 1009 -7.36 18.98 41.02
CA ASP A 1009 -7.32 19.08 42.49
C ASP A 1009 -6.68 17.83 43.13
N TRP A 1010 -6.78 16.68 42.46
CA TRP A 1010 -6.29 15.38 42.96
C TRP A 1010 -4.97 14.92 42.33
N LYS A 1011 -4.31 15.74 41.50
CA LYS A 1011 -3.11 15.36 40.73
C LYS A 1011 -1.96 14.82 41.60
N ASP A 1012 -1.75 15.40 42.79
CA ASP A 1012 -0.63 15.10 43.69
C ASP A 1012 -1.01 14.09 44.79
N CYS A 1013 -2.25 13.63 44.83
CA CYS A 1013 -2.78 12.78 45.92
C CYS A 1013 -2.51 11.27 45.75
N LYS A 1014 -1.84 10.86 44.67
CA LYS A 1014 -1.58 9.43 44.33
C LYS A 1014 -0.57 8.71 45.24
N GLU A 1015 0.20 9.43 46.05
CA GLU A 1015 1.41 8.88 46.68
C GLU A 1015 1.20 8.19 48.04
N LYS A 1016 0.04 8.31 48.70
CA LYS A 1016 -0.13 7.88 50.10
C LYS A 1016 -0.97 6.61 50.32
N ASN A 1017 -1.96 6.30 49.47
CA ASN A 1017 -2.71 5.02 49.47
C ASN A 1017 -3.50 4.85 48.16
N LYS A 1018 -2.99 4.06 47.20
CA LYS A 1018 -3.50 4.06 45.80
C LYS A 1018 -4.93 3.51 45.68
N THR A 1019 -5.27 2.39 46.33
CA THR A 1019 -6.58 1.74 46.18
C THR A 1019 -7.71 2.60 46.75
N GLU A 1020 -7.54 3.12 47.97
CA GLU A 1020 -8.51 4.01 48.62
C GLU A 1020 -8.68 5.34 47.87
N TYR A 1021 -7.60 5.83 47.24
CA TYR A 1021 -7.63 6.99 46.35
C TYR A 1021 -8.55 6.77 45.15
N TYR A 1022 -8.42 5.65 44.44
CA TYR A 1022 -9.23 5.37 43.24
C TYR A 1022 -10.69 5.09 43.60
N GLU A 1023 -10.97 4.37 44.70
CA GLU A 1023 -12.35 4.17 45.17
C GLU A 1023 -13.04 5.48 45.55
N THR A 1024 -12.31 6.40 46.19
CA THR A 1024 -12.85 7.71 46.56
C THR A 1024 -13.08 8.58 45.33
N LEU A 1025 -12.12 8.60 44.40
CA LEU A 1025 -12.22 9.33 43.15
C LEU A 1025 -13.40 8.82 42.30
N GLU A 1026 -13.59 7.50 42.22
CA GLU A 1026 -14.71 6.88 41.51
C GLU A 1026 -16.07 7.33 42.08
N LYS A 1027 -16.22 7.33 43.41
CA LYS A 1027 -17.44 7.82 44.07
C LYS A 1027 -17.71 9.30 43.77
N GLN A 1028 -16.66 10.14 43.74
CA GLN A 1028 -16.80 11.55 43.38
C GLN A 1028 -17.21 11.72 41.91
N ILE A 1029 -16.62 10.94 41.00
CA ILE A 1029 -17.01 10.90 39.59
C ILE A 1029 -18.48 10.49 39.44
N GLU A 1030 -18.90 9.42 40.10
CA GLU A 1030 -20.30 8.97 40.08
C GLU A 1030 -21.25 10.07 40.57
N ASN A 1031 -20.91 10.76 41.67
CA ASN A 1031 -21.69 11.88 42.17
C ASN A 1031 -21.79 13.03 41.16
N ILE A 1032 -20.70 13.36 40.43
CA ILE A 1032 -20.72 14.37 39.37
C ILE A 1032 -21.67 13.93 38.25
N LEU A 1033 -21.54 12.68 37.77
CA LEU A 1033 -22.38 12.15 36.68
C LEU A 1033 -23.87 12.18 37.06
N ILE A 1034 -24.23 11.79 38.29
CA ILE A 1034 -25.62 11.79 38.76
C ILE A 1034 -26.17 13.21 38.93
N ASN A 1035 -25.42 14.09 39.60
CA ASN A 1035 -25.94 15.39 40.00
C ASN A 1035 -25.90 16.42 38.86
N VAL A 1036 -24.84 16.40 38.04
CA VAL A 1036 -24.66 17.34 36.93
C VAL A 1036 -25.35 16.85 35.66
N GLY A 1037 -25.29 15.54 35.36
CA GLY A 1037 -25.94 14.94 34.19
C GLY A 1037 -27.45 14.68 34.33
N THR A 1038 -28.01 14.87 35.52
CA THR A 1038 -29.38 14.54 35.95
C THR A 1038 -29.62 13.07 36.32
N ARG A 1039 -30.38 12.87 37.40
CA ARG A 1039 -30.85 11.54 37.82
C ARG A 1039 -31.69 10.84 36.76
N LYS A 1040 -32.44 11.57 35.93
CA LYS A 1040 -33.26 10.99 34.86
C LYS A 1040 -32.37 10.35 33.79
N TRP A 1041 -31.34 11.06 33.33
CA TRP A 1041 -30.36 10.50 32.41
C TRP A 1041 -29.64 9.31 33.03
N TRP A 1042 -29.05 9.45 34.22
CA TRP A 1042 -28.31 8.37 34.86
C TRP A 1042 -29.16 7.11 35.05
N ASN A 1043 -30.41 7.25 35.49
CA ASN A 1043 -31.31 6.12 35.68
C ASN A 1043 -31.76 5.45 34.37
N SER A 1044 -31.67 6.16 33.24
CA SER A 1044 -31.96 5.59 31.91
C SER A 1044 -30.87 4.66 31.39
N LEU A 1045 -29.66 4.74 31.94
CA LEU A 1045 -28.52 3.92 31.54
C LEU A 1045 -28.58 2.52 32.18
N ASP A 1046 -28.17 1.51 31.43
CA ASP A 1046 -27.99 0.15 31.93
C ASP A 1046 -26.77 0.05 32.86
N LYS A 1047 -26.63 -1.10 33.53
CA LYS A 1047 -25.53 -1.32 34.49
C LYS A 1047 -24.17 -1.25 33.80
N GLU A 1048 -24.04 -1.85 32.62
CA GLU A 1048 -22.78 -1.90 31.87
C GLU A 1048 -22.33 -0.51 31.40
N GLY A 1049 -23.26 0.31 30.89
CA GLY A 1049 -22.97 1.68 30.47
C GLY A 1049 -22.57 2.60 31.63
N LYS A 1050 -23.19 2.44 32.81
CA LYS A 1050 -22.78 3.16 34.03
C LYS A 1050 -21.35 2.82 34.44
N GLU A 1051 -21.00 1.53 34.44
CA GLU A 1051 -19.64 1.09 34.76
C GLU A 1051 -18.62 1.59 33.74
N LEU A 1052 -18.95 1.54 32.44
CA LEU A 1052 -18.08 2.08 31.39
C LEU A 1052 -17.83 3.58 31.57
N LEU A 1053 -18.87 4.38 31.84
CA LEU A 1053 -18.74 5.82 32.06
C LEU A 1053 -17.83 6.16 33.24
N LYS A 1054 -17.99 5.47 34.37
CA LYS A 1054 -17.10 5.66 35.53
C LYS A 1054 -15.65 5.36 35.16
N LYS A 1055 -15.40 4.23 34.49
CA LYS A 1055 -14.06 3.81 34.07
C LYS A 1055 -13.38 4.79 33.11
N VAL A 1056 -14.09 5.29 32.08
CA VAL A 1056 -13.49 6.27 31.15
C VAL A 1056 -13.28 7.65 31.74
N CYS A 1057 -14.03 7.99 32.81
CA CYS A 1057 -13.79 9.20 33.59
C CYS A 1057 -12.57 9.06 34.50
N LEU A 1058 -12.33 7.86 35.05
CA LEU A 1058 -11.16 7.56 35.88
C LEU A 1058 -9.86 7.54 35.06
N ASP A 1059 -9.87 6.88 33.91
CA ASP A 1059 -8.69 6.74 33.04
C ASP A 1059 -8.46 7.95 32.10
N LYS A 1060 -9.33 8.96 32.19
CA LYS A 1060 -9.30 10.25 31.45
C LYS A 1060 -9.62 10.15 29.96
N THR A 1061 -9.94 8.96 29.43
CA THR A 1061 -10.40 8.77 28.03
C THR A 1061 -11.62 9.64 27.71
N ILE A 1062 -12.47 9.94 28.71
CA ILE A 1062 -13.62 10.83 28.53
C ILE A 1062 -13.26 12.18 27.89
N PHE A 1063 -12.09 12.76 28.22
CA PHE A 1063 -11.71 14.07 27.68
C PHE A 1063 -11.42 14.00 26.18
N ASP A 1064 -10.77 12.93 25.72
CA ASP A 1064 -10.53 12.68 24.30
C ASP A 1064 -11.82 12.35 23.54
N ILE A 1065 -12.75 11.62 24.16
CA ILE A 1065 -14.07 11.33 23.55
C ILE A 1065 -14.88 12.62 23.37
N LEU A 1066 -14.91 13.50 24.38
CA LEU A 1066 -15.60 14.79 24.31
C LEU A 1066 -14.88 15.77 23.37
N GLU A 1067 -13.55 15.75 23.32
CA GLU A 1067 -12.79 16.49 22.29
C GLU A 1067 -13.18 16.02 20.89
N PHE A 1068 -13.15 14.71 20.66
CA PHE A 1068 -13.48 14.08 19.38
C PHE A 1068 -14.91 14.42 18.92
N TYR A 1069 -15.95 14.02 19.67
CA TYR A 1069 -17.33 14.19 19.20
C TYR A 1069 -17.89 15.60 19.38
N ASN A 1070 -17.68 16.24 20.54
CA ASN A 1070 -18.31 17.54 20.83
C ASN A 1070 -17.46 18.73 20.37
N SER A 1071 -16.14 18.68 20.54
CA SER A 1071 -15.28 19.82 20.22
C SER A 1071 -14.86 19.88 18.75
N ILE A 1072 -14.43 18.76 18.17
CA ILE A 1072 -13.96 18.65 16.78
C ILE A 1072 -15.15 18.48 15.84
N LEU A 1073 -15.94 17.40 16.01
CA LEU A 1073 -17.05 17.07 15.10
C LEU A 1073 -18.31 17.93 15.32
N LYS A 1074 -18.34 18.73 16.39
CA LYS A 1074 -19.49 19.57 16.78
C LYS A 1074 -20.80 18.81 16.91
N LEU A 1075 -20.75 17.51 17.23
CA LEU A 1075 -21.95 16.74 17.50
C LEU A 1075 -22.59 17.17 18.81
N LYS A 1076 -23.92 17.24 18.79
CA LYS A 1076 -24.75 17.64 19.93
C LYS A 1076 -25.59 16.46 20.40
N PRO A 1077 -25.82 16.30 21.70
CA PRO A 1077 -26.78 15.34 22.22
C PRO A 1077 -28.21 15.61 21.71
N ASN A 1078 -29.01 14.56 21.63
CA ASN A 1078 -30.42 14.65 21.26
C ASN A 1078 -31.30 15.50 22.19
N GLY A 1079 -30.86 15.80 23.42
CA GLY A 1079 -31.61 16.62 24.38
C GLY A 1079 -31.51 18.13 24.18
N ASP A 1080 -30.66 18.62 23.26
CA ASP A 1080 -30.60 20.04 22.87
C ASP A 1080 -31.86 20.55 22.12
N LYS A 1081 -32.91 19.72 22.02
CA LYS A 1081 -34.19 20.00 21.36
C LYS A 1081 -35.20 20.80 22.20
N ASN A 1082 -34.82 21.29 23.39
CA ASN A 1082 -35.71 22.00 24.32
C ASN A 1082 -35.33 23.48 24.58
N GLU A 1083 -34.55 24.12 23.71
CA GLU A 1083 -34.33 25.58 23.75
C GLU A 1083 -34.95 26.31 22.56
#